data_AF-A0A935Z4P0-F1
#
_entry.id   AF-A0A935Z4P0-F1
#
_cell.length_a   1.000
_cell.length_b   1.000
_cell.length_c   1.000
_cell.angle_alpha   90.00
_cell.angle_beta   90.00
_cell.angle_gamma   90.00
#
_symmetry.space_group_name_H-M   'P 1'
#
loop_
_entity.id
_entity.type
_entity.pdbx_description
1 polymer ?
#
loop_
_entity_poly.entity_id
_entity_poly.type
_entity_poly.pdbx_seq_one_letter_code
_entity_poly.pdbx_strand_id
1 'polypeptide(L)'
;MLSRRALCAFTLTACAVASATTIGAHDARAAWPPARGADMRDKTNWPNDYAARWNYASFLPEQQPGTPPYLSADKKLGASGMSIDKAWTFTVGRPDVRIAVLDSGIHWESRDLVNKVALNQGELRGEKRPKTESGGVCGGQGPLAGYDCNGDGLFTIADYANDPRMSPDVPGEKCFTDGDRTKLGADRKKGDQNRNCVLDPGDLIELFSDGVDDDANGYKDDIAGWDFFKDDNNPYDDTRYGHGTGEARDAAAEGNNGIDEIGVCPGCTFVPLRVGDSFITDVDDFAQATVYAADLGVKVVQEALGTINQTPFAKAAIDYAYTKGAVVVASMADENSRHHNMPGVANHTLTVHTVRYNGPNPNASSTFLNYDTCSNYGAHLSMSVSGTRCSSEATGRAAGIAGLLYSMAAQKGIELTAEEAIQIFRMQADDIDVEESRSPDPELSGRLYFSKPGWDQRFGYGRANAERMMKAIDELRIPPEVDITSPEWFTPLVAGRGPGQVAIAGRVSARRATSYDYRVEWAPGVEPDDTLFKPLVAEKTNVPGATVSGGTADAPLAALDPSQIDTTHPRDADSPRGENDRTITIRVRAIAHYPGYDVPGEARRAITITNEKNGGDKDLLPGFPLYLGTSLEASPKLADIDGDGLRDIVQLGSDGLVHVLSMRTGAPVEASGFPYRTRVVDGLAQDPGDPAVPSYLTAPAYAQSQTSGIVPSNIHEAIMSAPAIADLDGDGKQEIVFVSYPGTLYVIDSRGKDLPGWPKRMPLVPSCPLDPAVKAPEPCMDVRNGLARGLYASPVVVDMNKDGKKEIVQAAFDGKVHVFKVDGSPLDGFPVEVHHPLAARKNRIFTTPAVADVTGDGIPEIFTGSNEEIGGGGNAGPIFAVNGLGTRAPGGPYLTNWPAVMTSFHLFPLVAEGVTSSPAVGDFDGDGRAEALFQGNGASPLVLPADPGPQTAFGEPPARLPVVRNEDGSERRGLAPTSVFGEHSKAMRPDTMFPLFSQPSIGDLDQDGVPDVIASGASLSLAGALSGGSVAPKQAQHLLAAWSGKTGDMLPGMPFVIEDFSFLTNHAVADVNGDDYPEVITGTGVYMLHAVDACGREAQGWPKHTGGWIAAAPAVGDVDGDRNLDVVVGTRNGYLFAWKTPGKTDGVVQWESFHHDNANTGNIATPLEQGVTKRAARPLEAAACVPPQDPGDDILTAGGGCACSTAGEPTSPVSRALFGASLGAVGLALIRRRRRAS
;
A
#
# COMPACT_ATOMS: atom_id res chain seq x y z
N MET A 1 -45.96 -0.68 -9.28
CA MET A 1 -46.11 -2.14 -9.48
C MET A 1 -45.38 -2.52 -10.75
N LEU A 2 -44.59 -3.60 -10.68
CA LEU A 2 -43.53 -4.06 -11.59
C LEU A 2 -42.23 -3.22 -11.54
N SER A 3 -41.57 -3.29 -10.38
CA SER A 3 -40.14 -3.05 -10.17
C SER A 3 -39.56 -4.25 -9.44
N ARG A 4 -38.38 -4.72 -9.88
CA ARG A 4 -37.44 -5.72 -9.30
C ARG A 4 -36.95 -6.65 -10.41
N ARG A 5 -35.78 -6.33 -10.97
CA ARG A 5 -34.73 -7.24 -11.49
C ARG A 5 -33.80 -6.44 -12.41
N ALA A 6 -32.71 -5.93 -11.83
CA ALA A 6 -31.41 -5.64 -12.45
C ALA A 6 -30.67 -4.67 -11.50
N LEU A 7 -30.12 -5.19 -10.40
CA LEU A 7 -29.06 -4.59 -9.59
C LEU A 7 -28.72 -5.62 -8.50
N CYS A 8 -27.69 -6.42 -8.73
CA CYS A 8 -26.96 -7.27 -7.77
C CYS A 8 -25.83 -7.96 -8.56
N ALA A 9 -24.68 -7.30 -8.61
CA ALA A 9 -23.37 -7.90 -8.83
C ALA A 9 -22.40 -7.00 -8.05
N PHE A 10 -21.53 -7.59 -7.25
CA PHE A 10 -20.82 -7.04 -6.09
C PHE A 10 -21.64 -7.06 -4.78
N THR A 11 -21.12 -7.84 -3.82
CA THR A 11 -21.70 -8.25 -2.52
C THR A 11 -22.94 -9.15 -2.56
N LEU A 12 -22.73 -10.47 -2.48
CA LEU A 12 -23.48 -11.45 -1.67
C LEU A 12 -23.23 -12.87 -2.20
N THR A 13 -22.38 -13.63 -1.50
CA THR A 13 -22.54 -15.09 -1.42
C THR A 13 -23.02 -15.42 -0.01
N ALA A 14 -24.26 -15.03 0.34
CA ALA A 14 -24.99 -15.58 1.49
C ALA A 14 -26.45 -15.11 1.48
N CYS A 15 -27.40 -15.98 1.13
CA CYS A 15 -28.75 -15.91 1.71
C CYS A 15 -29.50 -17.25 1.59
N ALA A 16 -29.54 -17.92 2.74
CA ALA A 16 -30.70 -18.58 3.35
C ALA A 16 -31.55 -19.54 2.50
N VAL A 17 -31.33 -20.84 2.71
CA VAL A 17 -32.45 -21.78 2.84
C VAL A 17 -32.88 -21.79 4.30
N ALA A 18 -33.90 -21.01 4.65
CA ALA A 18 -34.62 -21.21 5.91
C ALA A 18 -35.47 -22.47 5.76
N SER A 19 -34.98 -23.59 6.28
CA SER A 19 -35.79 -24.76 6.60
C SER A 19 -35.53 -25.09 8.07
N ALA A 20 -36.56 -24.98 8.89
CA ALA A 20 -36.55 -25.56 10.23
C ALA A 20 -36.41 -27.09 10.07
N THR A 21 -35.18 -27.59 10.20
CA THR A 21 -34.88 -29.01 10.26
C THR A 21 -34.04 -29.26 11.49
N THR A 22 -34.65 -29.99 12.42
CA THR A 22 -34.05 -30.85 13.44
C THR A 22 -32.58 -31.19 13.15
N ILE A 23 -31.72 -30.99 14.15
CA ILE A 23 -30.35 -31.49 14.25
C ILE A 23 -30.35 -32.96 13.79
N GLY A 24 -30.03 -33.17 12.52
CA GLY A 24 -29.79 -34.47 11.93
C GLY A 24 -28.28 -34.60 11.85
N ALA A 25 -27.74 -35.65 12.44
CA ALA A 25 -26.34 -36.02 12.33
C ALA A 25 -25.91 -35.93 10.86
N HIS A 26 -25.08 -34.96 10.53
CA HIS A 26 -24.45 -34.86 9.21
C HIS A 26 -23.45 -36.02 9.09
N ASP A 27 -23.53 -36.73 7.95
CA ASP A 27 -22.82 -37.95 7.61
C ASP A 27 -21.33 -37.91 8.05
N ALA A 28 -21.00 -38.70 9.07
CA ALA A 28 -19.62 -39.04 9.43
C ALA A 28 -19.01 -39.89 8.31
N ARG A 29 -18.37 -39.26 7.31
CA ARG A 29 -17.81 -39.97 6.14
C ARG A 29 -16.36 -39.67 5.76
N ALA A 30 -15.65 -38.85 6.53
CA ALA A 30 -14.22 -38.62 6.27
C ALA A 30 -13.34 -39.31 7.32
N ALA A 31 -12.42 -40.15 6.90
CA ALA A 31 -11.28 -40.54 7.74
C ALA A 31 -10.30 -39.35 7.75
N TRP A 32 -10.52 -38.39 8.65
CA TRP A 32 -9.74 -37.17 8.80
C TRP A 32 -9.06 -37.12 10.18
N PRO A 33 -7.77 -36.75 10.29
CA PRO A 33 -6.83 -36.39 9.21
C PRO A 33 -6.51 -37.56 8.27
N PRO A 34 -6.04 -37.29 7.05
CA PRO A 34 -5.81 -38.34 6.06
C PRO A 34 -4.59 -39.17 6.45
N ALA A 35 -4.63 -40.47 6.13
CA ALA A 35 -3.51 -41.36 6.44
C ALA A 35 -2.24 -40.98 5.64
N ARG A 36 -1.07 -41.27 6.22
CA ARG A 36 0.21 -41.04 5.54
C ARG A 36 0.26 -41.74 4.18
N GLY A 37 0.46 -40.97 3.11
CA GLY A 37 0.50 -41.47 1.73
C GLY A 37 -0.87 -41.79 1.11
N ALA A 38 -1.97 -41.33 1.70
CA ALA A 38 -3.30 -41.43 1.10
C ALA A 38 -3.36 -40.77 -0.28
N ASP A 39 -4.17 -41.35 -1.20
CA ASP A 39 -4.43 -40.74 -2.50
C ASP A 39 -5.48 -39.64 -2.35
N MET A 40 -5.04 -38.39 -2.48
CA MET A 40 -5.91 -37.22 -2.34
C MET A 40 -6.86 -37.01 -3.53
N ARG A 41 -6.78 -37.84 -4.58
CA ARG A 41 -7.84 -37.91 -5.61
C ARG A 41 -9.11 -38.60 -5.11
N ASP A 42 -8.98 -39.44 -4.08
CA ASP A 42 -10.13 -40.08 -3.43
C ASP A 42 -10.74 -39.14 -2.39
N LYS A 43 -11.96 -38.68 -2.68
CA LYS A 43 -12.71 -37.74 -1.84
C LYS A 43 -13.04 -38.27 -0.44
N THR A 44 -12.92 -39.57 -0.20
CA THR A 44 -13.12 -40.14 1.15
C THR A 44 -12.00 -39.78 2.12
N ASN A 45 -10.86 -39.30 1.61
CA ASN A 45 -9.74 -38.79 2.40
C ASN A 45 -9.83 -37.28 2.68
N TRP A 46 -10.88 -36.61 2.21
CA TRP A 46 -11.09 -35.17 2.41
C TRP A 46 -11.89 -34.91 3.68
N PRO A 47 -11.68 -33.79 4.39
CA PRO A 47 -12.56 -33.39 5.48
C PRO A 47 -13.94 -33.01 4.95
N ASN A 48 -14.95 -33.03 5.83
CA ASN A 48 -16.36 -32.86 5.43
C ASN A 48 -16.72 -31.46 4.89
N ASP A 49 -15.84 -30.48 5.06
CA ASP A 49 -15.93 -29.07 4.68
C ASP A 49 -14.94 -28.71 3.55
N TYR A 50 -14.31 -29.69 2.90
CA TYR A 50 -13.42 -29.45 1.77
C TYR A 50 -14.11 -29.62 0.41
N ALA A 51 -14.27 -28.49 -0.31
CA ALA A 51 -14.97 -28.41 -1.59
C ALA A 51 -14.08 -28.59 -2.84
N ALA A 52 -13.03 -29.44 -2.80
CA ALA A 52 -12.11 -29.66 -3.92
C ALA A 52 -11.36 -28.39 -4.39
N ARG A 53 -10.68 -27.69 -3.48
CA ARG A 53 -9.89 -26.49 -3.76
C ARG A 53 -8.72 -26.78 -4.71
N TRP A 54 -8.79 -26.27 -5.95
CA TRP A 54 -7.73 -26.46 -6.97
C TRP A 54 -6.35 -25.99 -6.45
N ASN A 55 -6.34 -24.90 -5.69
CA ASN A 55 -5.16 -24.25 -5.09
C ASN A 55 -4.54 -25.08 -3.96
N TYR A 56 -5.24 -26.07 -3.42
CA TYR A 56 -4.71 -26.99 -2.40
C TYR A 56 -4.29 -28.33 -3.01
N ALA A 57 -4.77 -28.65 -4.20
CA ALA A 57 -4.70 -29.98 -4.79
C ALA A 57 -3.31 -30.33 -5.35
N SER A 58 -2.87 -31.54 -5.05
CA SER A 58 -1.64 -32.18 -5.55
C SER A 58 -1.81 -32.88 -6.91
N PHE A 59 -2.89 -32.58 -7.63
CA PHE A 59 -3.22 -33.17 -8.93
C PHE A 59 -3.89 -32.14 -9.86
N LEU A 60 -3.83 -32.41 -11.17
CA LEU A 60 -4.56 -31.62 -12.17
C LEU A 60 -6.03 -32.09 -12.27
N PRO A 61 -7.01 -31.16 -12.36
CA PRO A 61 -8.40 -31.49 -12.65
C PRO A 61 -8.57 -32.16 -14.01
N GLU A 62 -9.68 -32.86 -14.19
CA GLU A 62 -10.08 -33.34 -15.51
C GLU A 62 -10.61 -32.16 -16.35
N GLN A 63 -10.00 -31.91 -17.52
CA GLN A 63 -10.41 -30.82 -18.40
C GLN A 63 -11.75 -31.12 -19.07
N GLN A 64 -12.63 -30.12 -19.12
CA GLN A 64 -13.87 -30.22 -19.90
C GLN A 64 -13.55 -30.32 -21.42
N PRO A 65 -14.39 -30.99 -22.23
CA PRO A 65 -14.19 -31.09 -23.67
C PRO A 65 -14.08 -29.71 -24.34
N GLY A 66 -13.10 -29.56 -25.24
CA GLY A 66 -12.86 -28.30 -25.98
C GLY A 66 -11.94 -27.29 -25.27
N THR A 67 -11.47 -27.60 -24.06
CA THR A 67 -10.45 -26.79 -23.38
C THR A 67 -9.08 -26.99 -24.03
N PRO A 68 -8.27 -25.93 -24.22
CA PRO A 68 -6.89 -26.09 -24.65
C PRO A 68 -6.11 -27.01 -23.69
N PRO A 69 -5.20 -27.86 -24.18
CA PRO A 69 -4.37 -28.69 -23.33
C PRO A 69 -3.60 -27.88 -22.30
N TYR A 70 -3.29 -28.50 -21.16
CA TYR A 70 -2.40 -27.89 -20.16
C TYR A 70 -1.05 -27.45 -20.76
N LEU A 71 -0.52 -26.32 -20.29
CA LEU A 71 0.83 -25.87 -20.61
C LEU A 71 1.88 -26.90 -20.19
N SER A 72 3.06 -26.82 -20.79
CA SER A 72 4.20 -27.70 -20.49
C SER A 72 4.55 -27.71 -19.00
N ALA A 73 4.60 -26.53 -18.38
CA ALA A 73 4.86 -26.33 -16.95
C ALA A 73 3.86 -27.07 -16.06
N ASP A 74 2.55 -26.89 -16.28
CA ASP A 74 1.51 -27.58 -15.51
C ASP A 74 1.62 -29.10 -15.61
N LYS A 75 1.94 -29.64 -16.79
CA LYS A 75 2.14 -31.08 -16.99
C LYS A 75 3.38 -31.60 -16.24
N LYS A 76 4.45 -30.81 -16.22
CA LYS A 76 5.71 -31.13 -15.51
C LYS A 76 5.50 -31.15 -14.00
N LEU A 77 4.77 -30.17 -13.46
CA LEU A 77 4.45 -30.07 -12.04
C LEU A 77 3.40 -31.09 -11.61
N GLY A 78 2.42 -31.39 -12.46
CA GLY A 78 1.40 -32.41 -12.24
C GLY A 78 0.36 -32.06 -11.16
N ALA A 79 0.36 -30.83 -10.65
CA ALA A 79 -0.52 -30.34 -9.60
C ALA A 79 -1.11 -28.97 -9.95
N SER A 80 -2.41 -28.79 -9.69
CA SER A 80 -3.08 -27.49 -9.88
C SER A 80 -2.80 -26.50 -8.76
N GLY A 81 -2.46 -26.96 -7.55
CA GLY A 81 -2.20 -26.13 -6.38
C GLY A 81 -0.90 -26.48 -5.66
N MET A 82 -0.82 -26.05 -4.40
CA MET A 82 0.38 -26.09 -3.57
C MET A 82 0.61 -27.44 -2.86
N SER A 83 -0.14 -28.48 -3.23
CA SER A 83 -0.08 -29.81 -2.61
C SER A 83 -0.29 -29.80 -1.08
N ILE A 84 -1.16 -28.91 -0.59
CA ILE A 84 -1.55 -28.80 0.83
C ILE A 84 -2.32 -30.06 1.25
N ASP A 85 -3.17 -30.58 0.36
CA ASP A 85 -3.92 -31.81 0.54
C ASP A 85 -3.02 -32.98 1.00
N LYS A 86 -1.83 -33.11 0.40
CA LYS A 86 -0.84 -34.11 0.78
C LYS A 86 0.00 -33.72 1.99
N ALA A 87 0.26 -32.43 2.21
CA ALA A 87 0.94 -31.97 3.41
C ALA A 87 0.17 -32.40 4.68
N TRP A 88 -1.16 -32.42 4.62
CA TRP A 88 -2.03 -32.93 5.69
C TRP A 88 -1.83 -34.41 6.05
N THR A 89 -1.23 -35.21 5.15
CA THR A 89 -0.85 -36.59 5.45
C THR A 89 0.40 -36.70 6.33
N PHE A 90 1.15 -35.60 6.50
CA PHE A 90 2.26 -35.47 7.44
C PHE A 90 1.79 -34.82 8.75
N THR A 91 1.10 -33.69 8.64
CA THR A 91 0.55 -32.96 9.79
C THR A 91 -0.58 -32.04 9.35
N VAL A 92 -1.59 -31.88 10.20
CA VAL A 92 -2.66 -30.87 10.02
C VAL A 92 -2.43 -29.60 10.84
N GLY A 93 -1.29 -29.52 11.54
CA GLY A 93 -0.97 -28.45 12.46
C GLY A 93 -0.93 -28.90 13.92
N ARG A 94 -0.57 -27.97 14.81
CA ARG A 94 -0.62 -28.17 16.26
C ARG A 94 -1.14 -26.91 16.95
N PRO A 95 -1.92 -27.03 18.05
CA PRO A 95 -2.52 -25.89 18.71
C PRO A 95 -1.52 -24.98 19.42
N ASP A 96 -0.32 -25.48 19.75
CA ASP A 96 0.79 -24.71 20.32
C ASP A 96 1.62 -23.95 19.27
N VAL A 97 1.35 -24.15 17.98
CA VAL A 97 1.89 -23.30 16.91
C VAL A 97 0.88 -22.19 16.62
N ARG A 98 1.28 -20.97 16.99
CA ARG A 98 0.47 -19.75 16.86
C ARG A 98 0.89 -18.93 15.65
N ILE A 99 -0.11 -18.42 14.92
CA ILE A 99 0.02 -17.45 13.83
C ILE A 99 -0.51 -16.11 14.32
N ALA A 100 0.30 -15.05 14.34
CA ALA A 100 -0.19 -13.72 14.60
C ALA A 100 -0.77 -13.14 13.29
N VAL A 101 -2.02 -12.72 13.32
CA VAL A 101 -2.72 -12.11 12.17
C VAL A 101 -2.78 -10.61 12.44
N LEU A 102 -1.90 -9.84 11.77
CA LEU A 102 -1.81 -8.39 11.91
C LEU A 102 -2.66 -7.76 10.80
N ASP A 103 -3.82 -7.20 11.15
CA ASP A 103 -4.81 -6.76 10.17
C ASP A 103 -5.84 -5.74 10.72
N SER A 104 -7.01 -5.60 10.08
CA SER A 104 -8.14 -4.76 10.46
C SER A 104 -8.88 -5.21 11.73
N GLY A 105 -8.44 -6.32 12.34
CA GLY A 105 -9.10 -6.98 13.48
C GLY A 105 -9.92 -8.21 13.07
N ILE A 106 -10.77 -8.67 13.99
CA ILE A 106 -11.51 -9.92 13.85
C ILE A 106 -13.02 -9.73 14.10
N HIS A 107 -13.84 -10.45 13.33
CA HIS A 107 -15.25 -10.62 13.61
C HIS A 107 -15.43 -11.75 14.64
N TRP A 108 -15.66 -11.39 15.90
CA TRP A 108 -15.80 -12.34 17.00
C TRP A 108 -16.87 -13.42 16.76
N GLU A 109 -17.95 -13.10 16.04
CA GLU A 109 -19.03 -14.04 15.76
C GLU A 109 -18.72 -15.04 14.62
N SER A 110 -17.51 -15.03 14.06
CA SER A 110 -17.09 -15.97 13.02
C SER A 110 -16.98 -17.39 13.58
N ARG A 111 -18.06 -18.17 13.41
CA ARG A 111 -18.21 -19.53 13.96
C ARG A 111 -17.08 -20.50 13.60
N ASP A 112 -16.48 -20.33 12.42
CA ASP A 112 -15.40 -21.17 11.92
C ASP A 112 -14.02 -20.82 12.51
N LEU A 113 -13.93 -19.70 13.22
CA LEU A 113 -12.70 -19.18 13.84
C LEU A 113 -12.79 -19.09 15.37
N VAL A 114 -13.98 -19.11 15.95
CA VAL A 114 -14.19 -18.81 17.36
C VAL A 114 -13.39 -19.72 18.31
N ASN A 115 -13.20 -20.99 17.93
CA ASN A 115 -12.39 -21.97 18.68
C ASN A 115 -10.90 -21.98 18.29
N LYS A 116 -10.49 -21.09 17.38
CA LYS A 116 -9.13 -21.03 16.81
C LYS A 116 -8.32 -19.86 17.36
N VAL A 117 -8.98 -18.89 17.98
CA VAL A 117 -8.34 -17.77 18.68
C VAL A 117 -7.57 -18.30 19.89
N ALA A 118 -6.30 -17.96 19.99
CA ALA A 118 -5.47 -18.28 21.13
C ALA A 118 -5.87 -17.41 22.34
N LEU A 119 -6.21 -18.05 23.45
CA LEU A 119 -6.54 -17.38 24.71
C LEU A 119 -5.29 -17.25 25.60
N ASN A 120 -5.10 -16.07 26.21
CA ASN A 120 -4.02 -15.83 27.15
C ASN A 120 -4.34 -16.48 28.52
N GLN A 121 -3.71 -17.63 28.80
CA GLN A 121 -3.84 -18.31 30.10
C GLN A 121 -3.27 -17.49 31.27
N GLY A 122 -2.32 -16.60 30.97
CA GLY A 122 -1.69 -15.69 31.93
C GLY A 122 -2.70 -14.71 32.52
N GLU A 123 -3.55 -14.14 31.67
CA GLU A 123 -4.68 -13.29 32.06
C GLU A 123 -5.86 -14.10 32.61
N LEU A 124 -6.22 -15.22 31.97
CA LEU A 124 -7.35 -16.05 32.38
C LEU A 124 -7.02 -17.00 33.54
N ARG A 125 -6.48 -16.47 34.64
CA ARG A 125 -6.08 -17.26 35.82
C ARG A 125 -6.95 -17.02 37.04
N GLY A 126 -6.73 -17.81 38.10
CA GLY A 126 -7.48 -17.69 39.36
C GLY A 126 -8.98 -17.81 39.14
N GLU A 127 -9.75 -16.79 39.54
CA GLU A 127 -11.19 -16.76 39.35
C GLU A 127 -11.60 -16.58 37.88
N LYS A 128 -10.73 -16.04 37.00
CA LYS A 128 -11.02 -15.84 35.55
C LYS A 128 -10.98 -17.17 34.76
N ARG A 129 -10.41 -18.26 35.31
CA ARG A 129 -10.38 -19.62 34.69
C ARG A 129 -11.77 -20.15 34.37
N PRO A 130 -11.94 -21.01 33.35
CA PRO A 130 -13.22 -21.63 33.09
C PRO A 130 -13.62 -22.60 34.21
N LYS A 131 -14.92 -22.74 34.45
CA LYS A 131 -15.50 -23.57 35.51
C LYS A 131 -16.44 -24.62 34.93
N THR A 132 -16.53 -25.77 35.59
CA THR A 132 -17.55 -26.78 35.26
C THR A 132 -18.96 -26.23 35.47
N GLU A 133 -19.98 -26.91 34.96
CA GLU A 133 -21.40 -26.53 35.14
C GLU A 133 -21.79 -26.36 36.63
N SER A 134 -21.16 -27.12 37.52
CA SER A 134 -21.33 -27.03 38.98
C SER A 134 -20.51 -25.94 39.67
N GLY A 135 -19.74 -25.15 38.90
CA GLY A 135 -18.81 -24.12 39.41
C GLY A 135 -17.48 -24.67 39.93
N GLY A 136 -17.13 -25.92 39.62
CA GLY A 136 -15.89 -26.58 40.02
C GLY A 136 -14.71 -26.31 39.07
N VAL A 137 -13.54 -26.87 39.41
CA VAL A 137 -12.31 -26.77 38.61
C VAL A 137 -12.40 -27.72 37.41
N CYS A 138 -11.95 -27.26 36.24
CA CYS A 138 -11.93 -28.06 35.03
C CYS A 138 -10.80 -29.09 34.97
N GLY A 139 -10.84 -29.96 33.95
CA GLY A 139 -9.89 -31.05 33.72
C GLY A 139 -8.58 -30.59 33.08
N GLY A 140 -8.04 -31.41 32.18
CA GLY A 140 -6.77 -31.15 31.50
C GLY A 140 -5.52 -31.71 32.18
N GLN A 141 -4.39 -31.64 31.47
CA GLN A 141 -3.07 -32.11 31.92
C GLN A 141 -1.99 -31.07 31.57
N GLY A 142 -0.89 -31.05 32.33
CA GLY A 142 0.23 -30.16 32.07
C GLY A 142 -0.21 -28.68 32.06
N PRO A 143 0.13 -27.89 31.02
CA PRO A 143 -0.30 -26.49 30.88
C PRO A 143 -1.82 -26.28 30.86
N LEU A 144 -2.62 -27.30 30.53
CA LEU A 144 -4.09 -27.21 30.45
C LEU A 144 -4.81 -27.60 31.74
N ALA A 145 -4.06 -27.95 32.80
CA ALA A 145 -4.67 -28.38 34.06
C ALA A 145 -5.51 -27.24 34.69
N GLY A 146 -6.81 -27.48 34.83
CA GLY A 146 -7.79 -26.52 35.30
C GLY A 146 -8.43 -25.65 34.22
N TYR A 147 -8.16 -25.91 32.94
CA TYR A 147 -8.66 -25.13 31.81
C TYR A 147 -9.53 -25.94 30.83
N ASP A 148 -9.18 -27.20 30.59
CA ASP A 148 -9.89 -28.09 29.64
C ASP A 148 -11.15 -28.68 30.29
N CYS A 149 -12.29 -28.02 30.10
CA CYS A 149 -13.58 -28.38 30.71
C CYS A 149 -14.36 -29.39 29.87
N ASN A 150 -14.16 -29.38 28.55
CA ASN A 150 -14.87 -30.24 27.61
C ASN A 150 -14.10 -31.56 27.32
N GLY A 151 -12.83 -31.66 27.72
CA GLY A 151 -11.97 -32.84 27.58
C GLY A 151 -11.35 -33.01 26.20
N ASP A 152 -11.30 -31.96 25.36
CA ASP A 152 -10.78 -32.03 23.99
C ASP A 152 -9.26 -31.82 23.89
N GLY A 153 -8.60 -31.48 25.01
CA GLY A 153 -7.16 -31.25 25.06
C GLY A 153 -6.72 -29.91 24.47
N LEU A 154 -7.64 -28.95 24.30
CA LEU A 154 -7.39 -27.57 23.91
C LEU A 154 -7.82 -26.63 25.05
N PHE A 155 -7.45 -25.36 24.93
CA PHE A 155 -8.03 -24.29 25.75
C PHE A 155 -8.62 -23.24 24.81
N THR A 156 -9.95 -23.19 24.75
CA THR A 156 -10.70 -22.34 23.83
C THR A 156 -11.93 -21.76 24.51
N ILE A 157 -12.71 -20.93 23.80
CA ILE A 157 -13.99 -20.43 24.32
C ILE A 157 -14.98 -21.55 24.64
N ALA A 158 -14.85 -22.71 23.97
CA ALA A 158 -15.73 -23.86 24.20
C ALA A 158 -15.66 -24.37 25.64
N ASP A 159 -14.54 -24.16 26.34
CA ASP A 159 -14.38 -24.51 27.75
C ASP A 159 -15.26 -23.68 28.69
N TYR A 160 -15.63 -22.47 28.27
CA TYR A 160 -16.53 -21.59 29.02
C TYR A 160 -18.02 -21.84 28.72
N ALA A 161 -18.36 -22.69 27.74
CA ALA A 161 -19.73 -22.83 27.24
C ALA A 161 -20.77 -23.24 28.30
N ASN A 162 -20.34 -24.00 29.31
CA ASN A 162 -21.17 -24.46 30.42
C ASN A 162 -20.84 -23.76 31.74
N ASP A 163 -19.96 -22.75 31.74
CA ASP A 163 -19.61 -22.01 32.93
C ASP A 163 -20.85 -21.29 33.50
N PRO A 164 -21.17 -21.38 34.80
CA PRO A 164 -22.35 -20.75 35.39
C PRO A 164 -22.34 -19.21 35.37
N ARG A 165 -21.20 -18.59 35.02
CA ARG A 165 -21.12 -17.16 34.73
C ARG A 165 -21.59 -16.83 33.32
N MET A 166 -21.46 -17.79 32.40
CA MET A 166 -21.77 -17.66 30.97
C MET A 166 -23.13 -18.28 30.57
N SER A 167 -23.62 -19.24 31.35
CA SER A 167 -24.90 -19.94 31.18
C SER A 167 -25.85 -19.58 32.33
N PRO A 168 -27.20 -19.48 32.16
CA PRO A 168 -28.05 -19.86 31.01
C PRO A 168 -28.43 -18.67 30.10
N ASP A 169 -29.40 -18.86 29.19
CA ASP A 169 -30.04 -17.79 28.42
C ASP A 169 -30.71 -16.74 29.34
N VAL A 170 -30.74 -15.49 28.91
CA VAL A 170 -31.36 -14.36 29.64
C VAL A 170 -32.69 -13.99 28.98
N PRO A 171 -33.85 -14.40 29.54
CA PRO A 171 -35.13 -14.20 28.88
C PRO A 171 -35.45 -12.74 28.59
N GLY A 172 -35.80 -12.44 27.34
CA GLY A 172 -36.18 -11.10 26.89
C GLY A 172 -35.01 -10.18 26.52
N GLU A 173 -33.76 -10.56 26.79
CA GLU A 173 -32.59 -9.86 26.28
C GLU A 173 -32.15 -10.51 24.97
N LYS A 174 -32.52 -9.90 23.84
CA LYS A 174 -32.17 -10.42 22.51
C LYS A 174 -30.71 -10.16 22.17
N CYS A 175 -30.07 -11.16 21.57
CA CYS A 175 -28.83 -10.98 20.82
C CYS A 175 -29.13 -10.48 19.39
N PHE A 176 -28.09 -10.18 18.60
CA PHE A 176 -28.22 -9.66 17.24
C PHE A 176 -27.52 -10.54 16.19
N THR A 177 -28.22 -10.83 15.09
CA THR A 177 -27.80 -11.75 14.02
C THR A 177 -27.45 -11.01 12.73
N ASP A 178 -26.26 -10.41 12.65
CA ASP A 178 -25.64 -9.89 11.41
C ASP A 178 -24.44 -8.94 11.63
N GLY A 179 -23.99 -8.73 12.87
CA GLY A 179 -22.87 -7.83 13.17
C GLY A 179 -23.17 -6.33 13.04
N ASP A 180 -24.14 -5.92 12.19
CA ASP A 180 -24.70 -4.55 12.09
C ASP A 180 -25.82 -4.30 13.15
N ARG A 181 -26.13 -5.31 13.97
CA ARG A 181 -27.02 -5.22 15.14
C ARG A 181 -28.43 -4.70 14.87
N THR A 182 -28.89 -4.82 13.63
CA THR A 182 -30.24 -4.41 13.24
C THR A 182 -31.24 -5.55 13.29
N LYS A 183 -30.77 -6.81 13.27
CA LYS A 183 -31.61 -8.00 13.31
C LYS A 183 -31.57 -8.69 14.67
N LEU A 184 -32.74 -8.84 15.30
CA LEU A 184 -32.87 -9.56 16.56
C LEU A 184 -32.77 -11.08 16.35
N GLY A 185 -31.94 -11.71 17.17
CA GLY A 185 -31.77 -13.16 17.26
C GLY A 185 -32.61 -13.80 18.36
N ALA A 186 -32.07 -14.89 18.91
CA ALA A 186 -32.62 -15.53 20.09
C ALA A 186 -32.42 -14.67 21.35
N ASP A 187 -32.92 -15.14 22.49
CA ASP A 187 -32.46 -14.60 23.77
C ASP A 187 -30.97 -14.92 23.91
N ARG A 188 -30.18 -13.93 24.34
CA ARG A 188 -28.73 -14.07 24.47
C ARG A 188 -28.38 -15.04 25.58
N LYS A 189 -27.21 -15.67 25.49
CA LYS A 189 -26.61 -16.34 26.64
C LYS A 189 -26.18 -15.28 27.65
N LYS A 190 -26.22 -15.59 28.95
CA LYS A 190 -25.75 -14.68 30.01
C LYS A 190 -24.32 -14.20 29.76
N GLY A 191 -23.47 -15.08 29.23
CA GLY A 191 -22.08 -14.83 28.87
C GLY A 191 -21.87 -14.01 27.60
N ASP A 192 -22.81 -14.04 26.65
CA ASP A 192 -22.80 -13.22 25.43
C ASP A 192 -23.04 -11.75 25.84
N GLN A 193 -21.95 -11.05 26.20
CA GLN A 193 -21.95 -9.66 26.67
C GLN A 193 -22.06 -8.70 25.50
N ASN A 194 -21.38 -9.02 24.40
CA ASN A 194 -21.35 -8.18 23.20
C ASN A 194 -22.64 -8.31 22.34
N ARG A 195 -23.52 -9.26 22.70
CA ARG A 195 -24.84 -9.54 22.13
C ARG A 195 -24.79 -9.97 20.66
N ASN A 196 -23.77 -10.67 20.20
CA ASN A 196 -23.66 -11.08 18.80
C ASN A 196 -24.21 -12.50 18.49
N CYS A 197 -24.91 -13.11 19.46
CA CYS A 197 -25.51 -14.46 19.37
C CYS A 197 -24.50 -15.61 19.32
N VAL A 198 -23.24 -15.35 19.61
CA VAL A 198 -22.16 -16.33 19.72
C VAL A 198 -21.55 -16.15 21.12
N LEU A 199 -21.06 -17.24 21.72
CA LEU A 199 -20.16 -17.11 22.85
C LEU A 199 -18.75 -17.14 22.28
N ASP A 200 -18.00 -16.06 22.43
CA ASP A 200 -16.73 -15.84 21.75
C ASP A 200 -15.65 -15.25 22.67
N PRO A 201 -14.38 -15.12 22.22
CA PRO A 201 -13.32 -14.51 23.02
C PRO A 201 -13.58 -13.05 23.40
N GLY A 202 -14.31 -12.28 22.59
CA GLY A 202 -14.73 -10.92 22.91
C GLY A 202 -15.61 -10.86 24.16
N ASP A 203 -16.42 -11.88 24.42
CA ASP A 203 -17.19 -11.98 25.67
C ASP A 203 -16.30 -12.18 26.91
N LEU A 204 -15.16 -12.87 26.75
CA LEU A 204 -14.20 -13.03 27.84
C LEU A 204 -13.53 -11.69 28.17
N ILE A 205 -13.20 -10.90 27.16
CA ILE A 205 -12.66 -9.54 27.32
C ILE A 205 -13.67 -8.70 28.13
N GLU A 206 -14.91 -8.62 27.67
CA GLU A 206 -15.97 -7.83 28.33
C GLU A 206 -16.25 -8.27 29.78
N LEU A 207 -16.17 -9.59 30.06
CA LEU A 207 -16.49 -10.12 31.39
C LEU A 207 -15.32 -10.05 32.38
N PHE A 208 -14.08 -10.20 31.91
CA PHE A 208 -12.93 -10.43 32.78
C PHE A 208 -11.87 -9.34 32.80
N SER A 209 -11.98 -8.29 31.98
CA SER A 209 -11.06 -7.16 32.04
C SER A 209 -11.19 -6.41 33.37
N ASP A 210 -10.12 -6.35 34.17
CA ASP A 210 -10.08 -5.65 35.46
C ASP A 210 -8.99 -4.56 35.56
N GLY A 211 -8.34 -4.26 34.45
CA GLY A 211 -7.28 -3.27 34.28
C GLY A 211 -5.93 -3.71 34.82
N VAL A 212 -5.76 -5.01 35.11
CA VAL A 212 -4.54 -5.60 35.64
C VAL A 212 -3.82 -6.37 34.53
N ASP A 213 -2.52 -6.17 34.43
CA ASP A 213 -1.62 -7.03 33.64
C ASP A 213 -1.23 -8.20 34.55
N ASP A 214 -1.98 -9.30 34.46
CA ASP A 214 -1.84 -10.46 35.32
C ASP A 214 -0.53 -11.20 34.99
N ASP A 215 -0.21 -11.39 33.72
CA ASP A 215 0.98 -12.12 33.31
C ASP A 215 2.29 -11.30 33.30
N ALA A 216 2.16 -9.98 33.53
CA ALA A 216 3.24 -8.99 33.57
C ALA A 216 4.00 -8.89 32.23
N ASN A 217 3.29 -9.07 31.10
CA ASN A 217 3.88 -8.97 29.77
C ASN A 217 3.89 -7.53 29.21
N GLY A 218 3.31 -6.56 29.93
CA GLY A 218 3.22 -5.16 29.54
C GLY A 218 1.89 -4.74 28.91
N TYR A 219 0.95 -5.67 28.73
CA TYR A 219 -0.34 -5.46 28.12
C TYR A 219 -1.45 -5.89 29.08
N LYS A 220 -2.31 -4.95 29.48
CA LYS A 220 -3.34 -5.22 30.50
C LYS A 220 -4.51 -5.97 29.88
N ASP A 221 -4.91 -7.09 30.48
CA ASP A 221 -6.07 -7.87 30.04
C ASP A 221 -6.04 -8.26 28.55
N ASP A 222 -4.87 -8.58 27.98
CA ASP A 222 -4.66 -9.03 26.60
C ASP A 222 -5.16 -10.48 26.36
N ILE A 223 -6.40 -10.74 26.80
CA ILE A 223 -7.05 -12.05 26.92
C ILE A 223 -7.08 -12.82 25.59
N ALA A 224 -7.25 -12.14 24.46
CA ALA A 224 -7.45 -12.76 23.15
C ALA A 224 -6.79 -11.99 22.00
N GLY A 225 -5.70 -11.27 22.27
CA GLY A 225 -5.02 -10.40 21.30
C GLY A 225 -4.94 -8.95 21.79
N TRP A 226 -4.64 -8.03 20.87
CA TRP A 226 -4.46 -6.61 21.17
C TRP A 226 -4.82 -5.72 19.98
N ASP A 227 -5.39 -4.54 20.24
CA ASP A 227 -5.64 -3.48 19.27
C ASP A 227 -4.60 -2.36 19.41
N PHE A 228 -3.62 -2.33 18.52
CA PHE A 228 -2.60 -1.27 18.43
C PHE A 228 -3.12 -0.01 17.72
N PHE A 229 -4.20 -0.12 16.94
CA PHE A 229 -4.81 1.04 16.28
C PHE A 229 -5.63 1.90 17.25
N LYS A 230 -6.20 1.28 18.29
CA LYS A 230 -6.95 1.95 19.37
C LYS A 230 -6.22 2.00 20.71
N ASP A 231 -5.09 1.32 20.80
CA ASP A 231 -4.31 1.11 22.02
C ASP A 231 -5.11 0.42 23.16
N ASP A 232 -5.90 -0.62 22.83
CA ASP A 232 -6.72 -1.36 23.80
C ASP A 232 -6.65 -2.89 23.63
N ASN A 233 -7.33 -3.62 24.52
CA ASN A 233 -7.26 -5.08 24.57
C ASN A 233 -8.29 -5.80 23.68
N ASN A 234 -9.01 -5.08 22.81
CA ASN A 234 -10.08 -5.66 22.00
C ASN A 234 -9.83 -5.47 20.50
N PRO A 235 -9.19 -6.44 19.82
CA PRO A 235 -8.92 -6.40 18.38
C PRO A 235 -10.17 -6.65 17.50
N TYR A 236 -11.35 -6.16 17.92
CA TYR A 236 -12.58 -6.28 17.15
C TYR A 236 -12.56 -5.37 15.92
N ASP A 237 -12.97 -5.91 14.78
CA ASP A 237 -13.17 -5.13 13.55
C ASP A 237 -14.51 -4.37 13.63
N ASP A 238 -14.46 -3.17 14.21
CA ASP A 238 -15.62 -2.29 14.45
C ASP A 238 -16.18 -1.62 13.18
N THR A 239 -15.36 -1.50 12.12
CA THR A 239 -15.76 -0.98 10.81
C THR A 239 -16.35 -2.08 9.92
N ARG A 240 -16.21 -3.35 10.33
CA ARG A 240 -16.66 -4.55 9.61
C ARG A 240 -15.98 -4.73 8.27
N TYR A 241 -14.70 -4.34 8.19
CA TYR A 241 -13.91 -4.46 6.97
C TYR A 241 -13.72 -5.93 6.55
N GLY A 242 -13.45 -6.79 7.53
CA GLY A 242 -13.47 -8.25 7.40
C GLY A 242 -12.24 -8.88 6.77
N HIS A 243 -11.21 -8.09 6.45
CA HIS A 243 -9.97 -8.56 5.84
C HIS A 243 -9.21 -9.50 6.78
N GLY A 244 -8.93 -9.06 8.02
CA GLY A 244 -8.28 -9.90 9.05
C GLY A 244 -9.03 -11.20 9.37
N THR A 245 -10.36 -11.17 9.26
CA THR A 245 -11.19 -12.38 9.41
C THR A 245 -11.01 -13.35 8.24
N GLY A 246 -10.90 -12.84 7.00
CA GLY A 246 -10.60 -13.66 5.83
C GLY A 246 -9.19 -14.26 5.90
N GLU A 247 -8.23 -13.43 6.27
CA GLU A 247 -6.83 -13.79 6.47
C GLU A 247 -6.64 -14.90 7.53
N ALA A 248 -7.34 -14.81 8.67
CA ALA A 248 -7.36 -15.86 9.68
C ALA A 248 -8.01 -17.16 9.17
N ARG A 249 -9.04 -17.08 8.30
CA ARG A 249 -9.67 -18.27 7.69
C ARG A 249 -8.73 -18.98 6.74
N ASP A 250 -8.07 -18.25 5.84
CA ASP A 250 -7.11 -18.85 4.91
C ASP A 250 -5.98 -19.57 5.66
N ALA A 251 -5.49 -19.00 6.76
CA ALA A 251 -4.42 -19.59 7.56
C ALA A 251 -4.87 -20.78 8.42
N ALA A 252 -5.94 -20.63 9.22
CA ALA A 252 -6.18 -21.46 10.41
C ALA A 252 -7.66 -21.83 10.68
N ALA A 253 -8.59 -21.60 9.75
CA ALA A 253 -9.99 -22.05 9.92
C ALA A 253 -10.08 -23.52 10.35
N GLU A 254 -11.04 -23.80 11.24
CA GLU A 254 -11.25 -25.12 11.79
C GLU A 254 -11.56 -26.13 10.66
N GLY A 255 -11.07 -27.36 10.82
CA GLY A 255 -11.26 -28.40 9.81
C GLY A 255 -12.20 -29.50 10.29
N ASN A 256 -12.95 -30.06 9.35
CA ASN A 256 -13.89 -31.14 9.55
C ASN A 256 -15.07 -30.80 10.49
N ASN A 257 -15.50 -29.54 10.54
CA ASN A 257 -16.61 -29.06 11.38
C ASN A 257 -17.93 -28.88 10.59
N GLY A 258 -17.89 -28.96 9.26
CA GLY A 258 -19.04 -28.80 8.36
C GLY A 258 -19.54 -27.35 8.22
N ILE A 259 -18.73 -26.38 8.62
CA ILE A 259 -18.98 -24.93 8.52
C ILE A 259 -18.00 -24.36 7.50
N ASP A 260 -18.49 -23.46 6.65
CA ASP A 260 -17.69 -22.72 5.67
C ASP A 260 -16.63 -23.57 4.94
N GLU A 261 -15.34 -23.25 5.07
CA GLU A 261 -14.23 -23.93 4.38
C GLU A 261 -12.97 -24.03 5.26
N ILE A 262 -12.17 -25.08 5.06
CA ILE A 262 -10.98 -25.37 5.87
C ILE A 262 -9.76 -24.45 5.58
N GLY A 263 -9.05 -24.03 6.64
CA GLY A 263 -7.79 -23.30 6.55
C GLY A 263 -6.60 -24.18 6.15
N VAL A 264 -5.44 -23.60 5.84
CA VAL A 264 -4.24 -24.39 5.50
C VAL A 264 -3.70 -25.16 6.70
N CYS A 265 -3.64 -24.55 7.88
CA CYS A 265 -3.23 -25.17 9.14
C CYS A 265 -4.41 -25.30 10.12
N PRO A 266 -5.37 -26.21 9.88
CA PRO A 266 -6.57 -26.33 10.72
C PRO A 266 -6.27 -26.74 12.17
N GLY A 267 -5.09 -27.30 12.44
CA GLY A 267 -4.61 -27.60 13.78
C GLY A 267 -3.92 -26.43 14.50
N CYS A 268 -3.51 -25.36 13.80
CA CYS A 268 -2.88 -24.18 14.39
C CYS A 268 -3.90 -23.33 15.17
N THR A 269 -3.44 -22.45 16.05
CA THR A 269 -4.24 -21.35 16.61
C THR A 269 -3.74 -20.01 16.08
N PHE A 270 -4.53 -18.95 16.19
CA PHE A 270 -4.12 -17.61 15.77
C PHE A 270 -4.33 -16.56 16.87
N VAL A 271 -3.53 -15.49 16.83
CA VAL A 271 -3.66 -14.32 17.70
C VAL A 271 -4.08 -13.14 16.82
N PRO A 272 -5.30 -12.59 16.96
CA PRO A 272 -5.72 -11.41 16.22
C PRO A 272 -5.03 -10.17 16.80
N LEU A 273 -4.31 -9.44 15.95
CA LEU A 273 -3.67 -8.16 16.29
C LEU A 273 -4.21 -7.11 15.34
N ARG A 274 -4.96 -6.14 15.88
CA ARG A 274 -5.50 -5.07 15.07
C ARG A 274 -4.45 -3.96 14.96
N VAL A 275 -4.07 -3.62 13.73
CA VAL A 275 -3.06 -2.59 13.44
C VAL A 275 -3.62 -1.48 12.57
N GLY A 276 -4.87 -1.58 12.13
CA GLY A 276 -5.56 -0.54 11.37
C GLY A 276 -7.06 -0.80 11.31
N ASP A 277 -7.80 0.02 10.58
CA ASP A 277 -9.21 -0.23 10.25
C ASP A 277 -9.40 -0.85 8.86
N SER A 278 -8.30 -1.14 8.17
CA SER A 278 -8.21 -1.82 6.88
C SER A 278 -6.84 -2.51 6.73
N PHE A 279 -6.51 -3.00 5.54
CA PHE A 279 -5.17 -3.52 5.24
C PHE A 279 -4.11 -2.44 4.97
N ILE A 280 -4.49 -1.15 4.92
CA ILE A 280 -3.54 -0.03 4.83
C ILE A 280 -3.38 0.62 6.19
N THR A 281 -2.13 0.71 6.68
CA THR A 281 -1.86 1.21 8.04
C THR A 281 -0.51 1.94 8.19
N ASP A 282 -0.30 2.59 9.34
CA ASP A 282 0.99 3.06 9.84
C ASP A 282 1.88 1.88 10.23
N VAL A 283 3.14 1.92 9.82
CA VAL A 283 4.10 0.85 10.04
C VAL A 283 4.51 0.72 11.51
N ASP A 284 4.37 1.77 12.32
CA ASP A 284 4.73 1.71 13.74
C ASP A 284 3.72 0.88 14.55
N ASP A 285 2.43 0.91 14.22
CA ASP A 285 1.41 0.03 14.81
C ASP A 285 1.69 -1.45 14.45
N PHE A 286 2.07 -1.70 13.19
CA PHE A 286 2.56 -3.01 12.74
C PHE A 286 3.82 -3.44 13.53
N ALA A 287 4.75 -2.53 13.78
CA ALA A 287 6.00 -2.83 14.49
C ALA A 287 5.73 -3.21 15.95
N GLN A 288 4.85 -2.47 16.64
CA GLN A 288 4.44 -2.79 18.00
C GLN A 288 3.74 -4.16 18.07
N ALA A 289 2.85 -4.46 17.12
CA ALA A 289 2.19 -5.75 17.02
C ALA A 289 3.18 -6.90 16.76
N THR A 290 4.17 -6.68 15.89
CA THR A 290 5.22 -7.67 15.61
C THR A 290 6.07 -7.95 16.83
N VAL A 291 6.41 -6.92 17.62
CA VAL A 291 7.13 -7.06 18.90
C VAL A 291 6.32 -7.89 19.90
N TYR A 292 5.04 -7.55 20.09
CA TYR A 292 4.14 -8.30 20.97
C TYR A 292 4.03 -9.77 20.55
N ALA A 293 3.82 -10.02 19.25
CA ALA A 293 3.77 -11.37 18.70
C ALA A 293 5.07 -12.16 18.98
N ALA A 294 6.23 -11.53 18.77
CA ALA A 294 7.53 -12.15 19.03
C ALA A 294 7.74 -12.47 20.53
N ASP A 295 7.28 -11.60 21.44
CA ASP A 295 7.34 -11.81 22.89
C ASP A 295 6.37 -12.91 23.36
N LEU A 296 5.21 -13.06 22.71
CA LEU A 296 4.31 -14.22 22.90
C LEU A 296 4.90 -15.54 22.39
N GLY A 297 6.01 -15.49 21.65
CA GLY A 297 6.67 -16.68 21.09
C GLY A 297 5.93 -17.29 19.90
N VAL A 298 5.16 -16.49 19.14
CA VAL A 298 4.52 -16.97 17.90
C VAL A 298 5.58 -17.44 16.90
N LYS A 299 5.18 -18.28 15.94
CA LYS A 299 6.10 -18.82 14.92
C LYS A 299 5.92 -18.21 13.55
N VAL A 300 4.78 -17.55 13.33
CA VAL A 300 4.44 -16.90 12.07
C VAL A 300 3.80 -15.56 12.38
N VAL A 301 4.33 -14.51 11.77
CA VAL A 301 3.69 -13.20 11.68
C VAL A 301 3.13 -13.11 10.27
N GLN A 302 1.80 -13.02 10.16
CA GLN A 302 1.09 -12.83 8.90
C GLN A 302 0.82 -11.35 8.73
N GLU A 303 1.39 -10.79 7.67
CA GLU A 303 1.37 -9.37 7.34
C GLU A 303 0.77 -9.23 5.94
N ALA A 304 -0.56 -9.11 5.89
CA ALA A 304 -1.30 -8.94 4.64
C ALA A 304 -1.59 -7.45 4.39
N LEU A 305 -0.58 -6.59 4.57
CA LEU A 305 -0.75 -5.14 4.62
C LEU A 305 0.03 -4.43 3.50
N GLY A 306 -0.32 -3.16 3.32
CA GLY A 306 0.57 -2.17 2.72
C GLY A 306 0.66 -0.99 3.66
N THR A 307 1.87 -0.54 4.01
CA THR A 307 2.03 0.58 4.93
C THR A 307 2.29 1.89 4.19
N ILE A 308 1.76 2.98 4.75
CA ILE A 308 1.93 4.33 4.21
C ILE A 308 3.37 4.86 4.39
N ASN A 309 4.19 4.22 5.22
CA ASN A 309 5.56 4.58 5.57
C ASN A 309 6.43 3.33 5.87
N GLN A 310 7.73 3.55 6.13
CA GLN A 310 8.68 2.56 6.65
C GLN A 310 9.68 3.20 7.63
N THR A 311 9.68 2.74 8.88
CA THR A 311 10.56 3.27 9.94
C THR A 311 11.71 2.32 10.28
N PRO A 312 12.80 2.81 10.90
CA PRO A 312 13.82 1.96 11.51
C PRO A 312 13.25 1.02 12.58
N PHE A 313 12.18 1.44 13.27
CA PHE A 313 11.51 0.62 14.27
C PHE A 313 10.85 -0.61 13.66
N ALA A 314 10.13 -0.46 12.55
CA ALA A 314 9.53 -1.59 11.84
C ALA A 314 10.57 -2.61 11.35
N LYS A 315 11.70 -2.14 10.81
CA LYS A 315 12.82 -3.02 10.43
C LYS A 315 13.37 -3.77 11.65
N ALA A 316 13.59 -3.08 12.77
CA ALA A 316 14.06 -3.69 14.01
C ALA A 316 13.06 -4.68 14.63
N ALA A 317 11.75 -4.43 14.51
CA ALA A 317 10.71 -5.35 14.96
C ALA A 317 10.71 -6.65 14.16
N ILE A 318 10.88 -6.57 12.83
CA ILE A 318 11.02 -7.74 11.95
C ILE A 318 12.30 -8.52 12.30
N ASP A 319 13.42 -7.83 12.51
CA ASP A 319 14.67 -8.46 12.95
C ASP A 319 14.50 -9.13 14.32
N TYR A 320 13.76 -8.51 15.25
CA TYR A 320 13.46 -9.10 16.54
C TYR A 320 12.64 -10.38 16.41
N ALA A 321 11.57 -10.37 15.59
CA ALA A 321 10.77 -11.57 15.28
C ALA A 321 11.64 -12.69 14.66
N TYR A 322 12.52 -12.33 13.71
CA TYR A 322 13.46 -13.26 13.09
C TYR A 322 14.39 -13.92 14.12
N THR A 323 14.97 -13.13 15.06
CA THR A 323 15.84 -13.67 16.11
C THR A 323 15.10 -14.56 17.12
N LYS A 324 13.79 -14.36 17.29
CA LYS A 324 12.90 -15.23 18.09
C LYS A 324 12.43 -16.48 17.35
N GLY A 325 12.85 -16.64 16.09
CA GLY A 325 12.51 -17.78 15.25
C GLY A 325 11.09 -17.73 14.70
N ALA A 326 10.54 -16.52 14.50
CA ALA A 326 9.29 -16.30 13.79
C ALA A 326 9.57 -15.87 12.34
N VAL A 327 8.82 -16.40 11.38
CA VAL A 327 8.86 -15.91 9.99
C VAL A 327 7.80 -14.84 9.80
N VAL A 328 8.18 -13.72 9.19
CA VAL A 328 7.26 -12.69 8.73
C VAL A 328 6.90 -12.99 7.28
N VAL A 329 5.63 -13.34 7.04
CA VAL A 329 5.08 -13.56 5.69
C VAL A 329 4.38 -12.28 5.26
N ALA A 330 4.86 -11.68 4.18
CA ALA A 330 4.53 -10.33 3.77
C ALA A 330 3.86 -10.29 2.39
N SER A 331 2.87 -9.41 2.24
CA SER A 331 2.17 -9.17 0.98
C SER A 331 3.00 -8.34 0.00
N MET A 332 2.87 -8.61 -1.30
CA MET A 332 3.44 -7.76 -2.35
C MET A 332 2.58 -6.53 -2.69
N ALA A 333 1.35 -6.42 -2.17
CA ALA A 333 0.33 -5.43 -2.55
C ALA A 333 -0.24 -5.62 -3.98
N ASP A 334 -1.21 -4.78 -4.36
CA ASP A 334 -2.31 -5.11 -5.27
C ASP A 334 -2.50 -4.11 -6.45
N GLU A 335 -1.40 -3.54 -6.96
CA GLU A 335 -1.43 -2.52 -8.02
C GLU A 335 -0.97 -2.99 -9.42
N ASN A 336 -0.56 -4.25 -9.59
CA ASN A 336 0.19 -4.71 -10.79
C ASN A 336 1.47 -3.90 -11.07
N SER A 337 2.12 -3.42 -10.01
CA SER A 337 3.23 -2.49 -10.05
C SER A 337 4.55 -3.18 -9.69
N ARG A 338 5.69 -2.52 -9.97
CA ARG A 338 7.02 -2.95 -9.51
C ARG A 338 7.49 -2.18 -8.27
N HIS A 339 6.71 -1.20 -7.82
CA HIS A 339 7.06 -0.37 -6.67
C HIS A 339 7.23 -1.20 -5.40
N HIS A 340 7.98 -0.65 -4.44
CA HIS A 340 8.35 -1.36 -3.22
C HIS A 340 7.21 -1.28 -2.20
N ASN A 341 6.52 -2.39 -1.94
CA ASN A 341 5.56 -2.46 -0.85
C ASN A 341 6.30 -2.51 0.50
N MET A 342 5.77 -1.78 1.48
CA MET A 342 6.28 -1.71 2.85
C MET A 342 5.27 -2.41 3.78
N PRO A 343 5.71 -3.14 4.81
CA PRO A 343 7.10 -3.39 5.22
C PRO A 343 7.79 -4.54 4.47
N GLY A 344 7.14 -5.13 3.45
CA GLY A 344 7.61 -6.31 2.72
C GLY A 344 9.04 -6.20 2.15
N VAL A 345 9.52 -4.99 1.85
CA VAL A 345 10.90 -4.75 1.37
C VAL A 345 11.98 -4.75 2.48
N ALA A 346 11.62 -4.94 3.76
CA ALA A 346 12.59 -5.07 4.83
C ALA A 346 13.44 -6.36 4.68
N ASN A 347 14.55 -6.45 5.42
CA ASN A 347 15.27 -7.71 5.55
C ASN A 347 14.40 -8.73 6.30
N HIS A 348 14.71 -10.02 6.15
CA HIS A 348 14.08 -11.12 6.87
C HIS A 348 12.55 -11.29 6.66
N THR A 349 12.01 -10.76 5.57
CA THR A 349 10.62 -10.97 5.14
C THR A 349 10.52 -12.09 4.09
N LEU A 350 9.41 -12.84 4.12
CA LEU A 350 9.02 -13.79 3.07
C LEU A 350 7.87 -13.19 2.27
N THR A 351 8.20 -12.51 1.19
CA THR A 351 7.25 -11.80 0.32
C THR A 351 6.54 -12.73 -0.66
N VAL A 352 5.22 -12.63 -0.75
CA VAL A 352 4.41 -13.50 -1.60
C VAL A 352 3.44 -12.72 -2.48
N HIS A 353 3.16 -13.28 -3.65
CA HIS A 353 2.15 -12.79 -4.57
C HIS A 353 1.25 -13.95 -5.07
N THR A 354 0.18 -13.64 -5.79
CA THR A 354 -0.77 -14.65 -6.26
C THR A 354 -0.51 -15.13 -7.70
N VAL A 355 -0.62 -16.46 -7.89
CA VAL A 355 -0.90 -17.09 -9.19
C VAL A 355 -2.26 -17.79 -9.19
N ARG A 356 -2.90 -17.83 -10.37
CA ARG A 356 -4.27 -18.34 -10.56
C ARG A 356 -4.42 -19.16 -11.84
N TYR A 357 -5.61 -19.71 -12.02
CA TYR A 357 -5.99 -20.32 -13.30
C TYR A 357 -6.47 -19.28 -14.32
N ASN A 358 -6.30 -19.58 -15.62
CA ASN A 358 -6.61 -18.64 -16.71
C ASN A 358 -8.00 -18.79 -17.35
N GLY A 359 -8.72 -19.87 -17.06
CA GLY A 359 -10.06 -20.12 -17.59
C GLY A 359 -11.17 -19.49 -16.74
N PRO A 360 -12.45 -19.64 -17.12
CA PRO A 360 -13.58 -19.19 -16.31
C PRO A 360 -13.81 -20.04 -15.05
N ASN A 361 -13.25 -21.25 -15.01
CA ASN A 361 -13.25 -22.16 -13.86
C ASN A 361 -12.08 -23.16 -13.98
N PRO A 362 -11.72 -23.89 -12.92
CA PRO A 362 -10.59 -24.83 -12.93
C PRO A 362 -10.63 -25.87 -14.08
N ASN A 363 -11.79 -26.46 -14.38
CA ASN A 363 -11.90 -27.51 -15.40
C ASN A 363 -11.85 -26.95 -16.84
N ALA A 364 -12.05 -25.64 -16.99
CA ALA A 364 -12.01 -24.89 -18.24
C ALA A 364 -10.69 -24.13 -18.45
N SER A 365 -9.66 -24.45 -17.65
CA SER A 365 -8.37 -23.75 -17.66
C SER A 365 -7.28 -24.57 -18.34
N SER A 366 -6.35 -23.88 -18.98
CA SER A 366 -5.16 -24.48 -19.60
C SER A 366 -3.89 -24.27 -18.77
N THR A 367 -3.95 -23.49 -17.71
CA THR A 367 -2.87 -23.36 -16.71
C THR A 367 -3.43 -22.93 -15.36
N PHE A 368 -2.72 -23.28 -14.30
CA PHE A 368 -2.91 -22.84 -12.92
C PHE A 368 -1.76 -21.95 -12.41
N LEU A 369 -0.86 -21.55 -13.32
CA LEU A 369 0.33 -20.75 -13.05
C LEU A 369 0.22 -19.35 -13.67
N ASN A 370 -0.99 -18.92 -14.01
CA ASN A 370 -1.20 -17.60 -14.61
C ASN A 370 -0.91 -16.53 -13.56
N TYR A 371 -0.07 -15.56 -13.89
CA TYR A 371 0.16 -14.39 -13.06
C TYR A 371 -1.18 -13.69 -12.77
N ASP A 372 -1.47 -13.38 -11.50
CA ASP A 372 -2.62 -12.55 -11.17
C ASP A 372 -2.21 -11.08 -11.26
N THR A 373 -2.84 -10.37 -12.20
CA THR A 373 -2.59 -8.95 -12.49
C THR A 373 -3.11 -8.02 -11.42
N CYS A 374 -3.65 -8.54 -10.32
CA CYS A 374 -3.87 -7.72 -9.15
C CYS A 374 -2.56 -7.50 -8.39
N SER A 375 -1.76 -8.54 -8.15
CA SER A 375 -0.57 -8.43 -7.30
C SER A 375 0.60 -7.70 -7.96
N ASN A 376 1.45 -7.07 -7.16
CA ASN A 376 2.74 -6.55 -7.58
C ASN A 376 3.81 -7.64 -7.73
N TYR A 377 4.95 -7.23 -8.27
CA TYR A 377 6.10 -8.08 -8.59
C TYR A 377 7.40 -7.28 -8.49
N GLY A 378 8.57 -7.93 -8.56
CA GLY A 378 9.84 -7.21 -8.52
C GLY A 378 10.98 -8.03 -7.91
N ALA A 379 12.15 -7.39 -7.81
CA ALA A 379 13.39 -8.06 -7.40
C ALA A 379 13.38 -8.69 -6.00
N HIS A 380 12.48 -8.22 -5.13
CA HIS A 380 12.35 -8.67 -3.75
C HIS A 380 11.26 -9.74 -3.55
N LEU A 381 10.55 -10.16 -4.61
CA LEU A 381 9.55 -11.24 -4.55
C LEU A 381 10.22 -12.57 -4.19
N SER A 382 9.73 -13.23 -3.14
CA SER A 382 10.21 -14.56 -2.76
C SER A 382 9.48 -15.65 -3.55
N MET A 383 8.15 -15.66 -3.63
CA MET A 383 7.44 -16.76 -4.30
C MET A 383 5.98 -16.48 -4.67
N SER A 384 5.45 -17.36 -5.52
CA SER A 384 4.05 -17.46 -5.88
C SER A 384 3.24 -18.37 -4.97
N VAL A 385 2.02 -17.96 -4.65
CA VAL A 385 1.04 -18.75 -3.89
C VAL A 385 -0.24 -18.86 -4.69
N SER A 386 -0.87 -20.03 -4.69
CA SER A 386 -2.11 -20.24 -5.43
C SER A 386 -3.30 -19.56 -4.74
N GLY A 387 -3.93 -18.62 -5.45
CA GLY A 387 -4.99 -17.75 -4.95
C GLY A 387 -6.14 -17.54 -5.93
N THR A 388 -7.28 -17.09 -5.42
CA THR A 388 -8.46 -16.69 -6.20
C THR A 388 -8.64 -15.16 -6.25
N ARG A 389 -7.88 -14.45 -5.43
CA ARG A 389 -7.81 -12.99 -5.24
C ARG A 389 -6.34 -12.56 -5.21
N CYS A 390 -6.12 -11.29 -4.89
CA CYS A 390 -4.83 -10.64 -4.87
C CYS A 390 -3.89 -11.16 -3.74
N SER A 391 -2.85 -10.39 -3.40
CA SER A 391 -1.73 -10.90 -2.61
C SER A 391 -2.03 -11.17 -1.12
N SER A 392 -3.10 -10.60 -0.56
CA SER A 392 -3.52 -10.87 0.83
C SER A 392 -3.87 -12.35 1.06
N GLU A 393 -4.74 -12.93 0.23
CA GLU A 393 -5.12 -14.35 0.33
C GLU A 393 -3.90 -15.29 0.19
N ALA A 394 -2.93 -14.89 -0.63
CA ALA A 394 -1.65 -15.58 -0.75
C ALA A 394 -0.84 -15.54 0.55
N THR A 395 -0.85 -14.40 1.24
CA THR A 395 -0.19 -14.21 2.53
C THR A 395 -0.78 -15.12 3.60
N GLY A 396 -2.11 -15.14 3.78
CA GLY A 396 -2.76 -16.04 4.74
C GLY A 396 -2.49 -17.52 4.49
N ARG A 397 -2.45 -17.94 3.23
CA ARG A 397 -2.12 -19.32 2.89
C ARG A 397 -0.67 -19.67 3.12
N ALA A 398 0.26 -18.80 2.75
CA ALA A 398 1.68 -19.00 3.02
C ALA A 398 1.95 -19.04 4.53
N ALA A 399 1.29 -18.19 5.31
CA ALA A 399 1.34 -18.22 6.78
C ALA A 399 0.84 -19.56 7.33
N GLY A 400 -0.26 -20.09 6.80
CA GLY A 400 -0.73 -21.43 7.16
C GLY A 400 0.23 -22.55 6.75
N ILE A 401 0.90 -22.47 5.59
CA ILE A 401 1.95 -23.43 5.20
C ILE A 401 3.14 -23.35 6.19
N ALA A 402 3.51 -22.14 6.63
CA ALA A 402 4.54 -21.95 7.65
C ALA A 402 4.11 -22.56 9.00
N GLY A 403 2.84 -22.42 9.37
CA GLY A 403 2.24 -23.09 10.53
C GLY A 403 2.36 -24.62 10.46
N LEU A 404 2.09 -25.24 9.30
CA LEU A 404 2.31 -26.67 9.08
C LEU A 404 3.80 -27.03 9.20
N LEU A 405 4.70 -26.21 8.67
CA LEU A 405 6.14 -26.44 8.69
C LEU A 405 6.69 -26.46 10.12
N TYR A 406 6.37 -25.45 10.92
CA TYR A 406 6.76 -25.42 12.33
C TYR A 406 6.11 -26.56 13.13
N SER A 407 4.86 -26.91 12.81
CA SER A 407 4.18 -28.04 13.44
C SER A 407 4.89 -29.37 13.17
N MET A 408 5.32 -29.61 11.93
CA MET A 408 6.07 -30.79 11.54
C MET A 408 7.45 -30.83 12.20
N ALA A 409 8.16 -29.70 12.25
CA ALA A 409 9.44 -29.60 12.94
C ALA A 409 9.31 -29.93 14.42
N ALA A 410 8.30 -29.36 15.11
CA ALA A 410 8.02 -29.65 16.51
C ALA A 410 7.69 -31.13 16.75
N GLN A 411 6.92 -31.79 15.87
CA GLN A 411 6.67 -33.24 15.95
C GLN A 411 7.95 -34.09 15.84
N LYS A 412 8.95 -33.59 15.11
CA LYS A 412 10.26 -34.23 14.98
C LYS A 412 11.26 -33.83 16.07
N GLY A 413 10.88 -32.95 17.00
CA GLY A 413 11.79 -32.39 18.01
C GLY A 413 12.86 -31.48 17.40
N ILE A 414 12.54 -30.83 16.29
CA ILE A 414 13.42 -29.90 15.58
C ILE A 414 12.94 -28.48 15.86
N GLU A 415 13.84 -27.66 16.40
CA GLU A 415 13.65 -26.21 16.49
C GLU A 415 14.25 -25.56 15.25
N LEU A 416 13.39 -25.03 14.37
CA LEU A 416 13.80 -24.28 13.18
C LEU A 416 14.17 -22.84 13.55
N THR A 417 15.20 -22.29 12.91
CA THR A 417 15.34 -20.83 12.82
C THR A 417 14.37 -20.27 11.77
N ALA A 418 14.09 -18.98 11.83
CA ALA A 418 13.32 -18.29 10.81
C ALA A 418 13.97 -18.42 9.42
N GLU A 419 15.31 -18.31 9.35
CA GLU A 419 16.05 -18.49 8.10
C GLU A 419 15.97 -19.91 7.53
N GLU A 420 16.08 -20.95 8.38
CA GLU A 420 15.88 -22.33 7.92
C GLU A 420 14.48 -22.50 7.31
N ALA A 421 13.45 -21.89 7.90
CA ALA A 421 12.10 -21.89 7.34
C ALA A 421 12.02 -21.14 6.00
N ILE A 422 12.55 -19.92 5.89
CA ILE A 422 12.60 -19.14 4.63
C ILE A 422 13.34 -19.91 3.53
N GLN A 423 14.46 -20.55 3.85
CA GLN A 423 15.22 -21.34 2.88
C GLN A 423 14.47 -22.61 2.45
N ILE A 424 13.72 -23.26 3.34
CA ILE A 424 12.82 -24.37 2.96
C ILE A 424 11.75 -23.87 1.98
N PHE A 425 11.15 -22.71 2.23
CA PHE A 425 10.19 -22.12 1.32
C PHE A 425 10.81 -21.91 -0.07
N ARG A 426 11.96 -21.21 -0.15
CA ARG A 426 12.64 -20.91 -1.42
C ARG A 426 13.09 -22.18 -2.15
N MET A 427 13.73 -23.11 -1.47
CA MET A 427 14.39 -24.26 -2.10
C MET A 427 13.46 -25.43 -2.40
N GLN A 428 12.23 -25.44 -1.84
CA GLN A 428 11.24 -26.49 -2.08
C GLN A 428 10.07 -26.02 -2.96
N ALA A 429 10.10 -24.78 -3.47
CA ALA A 429 9.11 -24.28 -4.40
C ALA A 429 9.10 -25.09 -5.73
N ASP A 430 7.93 -25.12 -6.36
CA ASP A 430 7.75 -25.58 -7.73
C ASP A 430 8.14 -24.46 -8.69
N ASP A 431 9.32 -24.58 -9.31
CA ASP A 431 9.82 -23.69 -10.36
C ASP A 431 8.77 -23.49 -11.48
N ILE A 432 8.36 -22.23 -11.70
CA ILE A 432 7.38 -21.86 -12.72
C ILE A 432 8.12 -21.54 -14.01
N ASP A 433 8.54 -22.58 -14.74
CA ASP A 433 9.21 -22.44 -16.03
C ASP A 433 8.21 -22.67 -17.19
N VAL A 434 7.63 -21.60 -17.71
CA VAL A 434 6.70 -21.65 -18.85
C VAL A 434 7.44 -21.40 -20.16
N GLU A 435 7.94 -22.46 -20.79
CA GLU A 435 8.67 -22.40 -22.07
C GLU A 435 7.89 -21.65 -23.16
N GLU A 436 6.57 -21.79 -23.19
CA GLU A 436 5.69 -21.13 -24.15
C GLU A 436 5.75 -19.58 -24.07
N SER A 437 6.10 -19.01 -22.91
CA SER A 437 6.29 -17.55 -22.74
C SER A 437 7.50 -17.01 -23.51
N ARG A 438 8.46 -17.89 -23.84
CA ARG A 438 9.68 -17.57 -24.59
C ARG A 438 9.59 -17.98 -26.05
N SER A 439 8.40 -18.33 -26.52
CA SER A 439 8.16 -18.74 -27.91
C SER A 439 8.48 -17.61 -28.88
N PRO A 440 9.15 -17.89 -30.02
CA PRO A 440 9.33 -16.92 -31.10
C PRO A 440 8.01 -16.53 -31.79
N ASP A 441 6.90 -17.27 -31.53
CA ASP A 441 5.56 -16.91 -31.99
C ASP A 441 4.92 -15.88 -31.04
N PRO A 442 4.76 -14.60 -31.46
CA PRO A 442 4.23 -13.53 -30.61
C PRO A 442 2.74 -13.67 -30.25
N GLU A 443 2.00 -14.53 -30.96
CA GLU A 443 0.62 -14.86 -30.61
C GLU A 443 0.56 -15.84 -29.44
N LEU A 444 1.59 -16.68 -29.26
CA LEU A 444 1.73 -17.57 -28.12
C LEU A 444 2.40 -16.88 -26.94
N SER A 445 3.60 -16.34 -27.13
CA SER A 445 4.36 -15.68 -26.06
C SER A 445 3.67 -14.42 -25.55
N GLY A 446 3.05 -13.64 -26.44
CA GLY A 446 2.34 -12.42 -26.06
C GLY A 446 1.06 -12.60 -25.23
N ARG A 447 0.68 -13.85 -24.89
CA ARG A 447 -0.45 -14.17 -24.02
C ARG A 447 -0.02 -14.61 -22.62
N LEU A 448 1.28 -14.74 -22.39
CA LEU A 448 1.88 -15.28 -21.18
C LEU A 448 2.87 -14.26 -20.63
N TYR A 449 3.05 -14.27 -19.32
CA TYR A 449 4.14 -13.53 -18.69
C TYR A 449 5.45 -14.31 -18.83
N PHE A 450 6.55 -13.57 -18.99
CA PHE A 450 7.87 -14.15 -19.10
C PHE A 450 8.22 -14.92 -17.81
N SER A 451 8.84 -16.08 -17.98
CA SER A 451 9.42 -16.90 -16.92
C SER A 451 10.60 -17.68 -17.50
N LYS A 452 11.44 -18.29 -16.66
CA LYS A 452 12.54 -19.19 -17.04
C LYS A 452 12.93 -20.11 -15.87
N PRO A 453 13.79 -21.12 -16.08
CA PRO A 453 14.25 -21.94 -14.96
C PRO A 453 14.91 -21.11 -13.86
N GLY A 454 14.44 -21.26 -12.62
CA GLY A 454 15.01 -20.62 -11.44
C GLY A 454 14.16 -19.46 -10.92
N TRP A 455 14.83 -18.38 -10.49
CA TRP A 455 14.13 -17.21 -9.96
C TRP A 455 13.73 -16.27 -11.10
N ASP A 456 12.47 -15.81 -11.08
CA ASP A 456 11.88 -14.87 -12.05
C ASP A 456 11.31 -13.62 -11.37
N GLN A 457 11.34 -12.47 -12.05
CA GLN A 457 10.84 -11.21 -11.48
C GLN A 457 9.34 -11.26 -11.13
N ARG A 458 8.55 -12.04 -11.89
CA ARG A 458 7.10 -12.19 -11.68
C ARG A 458 6.67 -13.40 -10.88
N PHE A 459 7.53 -14.39 -10.69
CA PHE A 459 7.15 -15.65 -10.05
C PHE A 459 8.04 -16.02 -8.85
N GLY A 460 9.06 -15.21 -8.54
CA GLY A 460 10.00 -15.47 -7.47
C GLY A 460 10.72 -16.80 -7.70
N TYR A 461 10.91 -17.59 -6.64
CA TYR A 461 11.41 -18.98 -6.74
C TYR A 461 10.37 -19.98 -7.28
N GLY A 462 9.17 -19.53 -7.65
CA GLY A 462 8.08 -20.36 -8.15
C GLY A 462 6.93 -20.54 -7.15
N ARG A 463 6.06 -21.51 -7.40
CA ARG A 463 4.86 -21.77 -6.58
C ARG A 463 5.21 -22.53 -5.30
N ALA A 464 4.68 -22.11 -4.14
CA ALA A 464 4.84 -22.85 -2.89
C ALA A 464 4.39 -24.33 -3.03
N ASN A 465 5.18 -25.27 -2.49
CA ASN A 465 4.85 -26.69 -2.45
C ASN A 465 4.95 -27.25 -1.01
N ALA A 466 3.82 -27.33 -0.33
CA ALA A 466 3.75 -27.73 1.08
C ALA A 466 4.20 -29.19 1.30
N GLU A 467 3.92 -30.11 0.37
CA GLU A 467 4.35 -31.51 0.45
C GLU A 467 5.89 -31.60 0.49
N ARG A 468 6.58 -30.90 -0.41
CA ARG A 468 8.05 -30.91 -0.49
C ARG A 468 8.69 -30.28 0.75
N MET A 469 8.08 -29.24 1.30
CA MET A 469 8.51 -28.62 2.56
C MET A 469 8.38 -29.58 3.75
N MET A 470 7.23 -30.27 3.90
CA MET A 470 7.07 -31.27 4.97
C MET A 470 8.08 -32.42 4.82
N LYS A 471 8.32 -32.86 3.59
CA LYS A 471 9.29 -33.91 3.27
C LYS A 471 10.73 -33.50 3.60
N ALA A 472 11.11 -32.24 3.36
CA ALA A 472 12.43 -31.73 3.72
C ALA A 472 12.70 -31.88 5.24
N ILE A 473 11.70 -31.61 6.08
CA ILE A 473 11.78 -31.85 7.53
C ILE A 473 11.78 -33.34 7.86
N ASP A 474 10.86 -34.13 7.27
CA ASP A 474 10.72 -35.56 7.55
C ASP A 474 12.01 -36.35 7.25
N GLU A 475 12.72 -35.95 6.18
CA GLU A 475 13.96 -36.56 5.70
C GLU A 475 15.23 -35.89 6.25
N LEU A 476 15.10 -34.88 7.12
CA LEU A 476 16.22 -34.08 7.67
C LEU A 476 17.08 -33.39 6.61
N ARG A 477 16.49 -33.04 5.46
CA ARG A 477 17.14 -32.33 4.35
C ARG A 477 16.87 -30.83 4.44
N ILE A 478 17.30 -30.23 5.55
CA ILE A 478 17.11 -28.80 5.82
C ILE A 478 18.21 -28.01 5.09
N PRO A 479 17.86 -27.06 4.21
CA PRO A 479 18.81 -26.15 3.57
C PRO A 479 19.71 -25.41 4.56
N PRO A 480 20.93 -25.00 4.17
CA PRO A 480 21.72 -24.06 4.96
C PRO A 480 21.00 -22.71 5.05
N GLU A 481 21.20 -22.01 6.16
CA GLU A 481 20.84 -20.60 6.30
C GLU A 481 21.72 -19.77 5.36
N VAL A 482 21.10 -18.93 4.52
CA VAL A 482 21.79 -18.02 3.61
C VAL A 482 21.06 -16.69 3.61
N ASP A 483 21.74 -15.63 4.03
CA ASP A 483 21.15 -14.30 4.16
C ASP A 483 22.11 -13.20 3.71
N ILE A 484 21.55 -12.06 3.29
CA ILE A 484 22.23 -10.82 2.91
C ILE A 484 21.49 -9.68 3.59
N THR A 485 22.14 -8.96 4.52
CA THR A 485 21.53 -7.82 5.23
C THR A 485 21.99 -6.46 4.70
N SER A 486 23.16 -6.42 4.03
CA SER A 486 23.72 -5.19 3.47
C SER A 486 24.45 -5.47 2.15
N PRO A 487 24.32 -4.59 1.14
CA PRO A 487 23.44 -3.43 1.10
C PRO A 487 21.96 -3.81 1.20
N GLU A 488 21.13 -2.89 1.72
CA GLU A 488 19.68 -3.09 1.77
C GLU A 488 19.09 -3.17 0.35
N TRP A 489 17.86 -3.68 0.25
CA TRP A 489 17.15 -3.77 -1.03
C TRP A 489 17.12 -2.39 -1.70
N PHE A 490 17.46 -2.37 -2.99
CA PHE A 490 17.37 -1.19 -3.86
C PHE A 490 18.31 -0.03 -3.51
N THR A 491 19.31 -0.27 -2.67
CA THR A 491 20.34 0.72 -2.33
C THR A 491 20.95 1.35 -3.60
N PRO A 492 20.90 2.68 -3.77
CA PRO A 492 21.60 3.37 -4.85
C PRO A 492 23.08 3.60 -4.51
N LEU A 493 23.97 3.01 -5.29
CA LEU A 493 25.42 3.20 -5.18
C LEU A 493 25.93 4.08 -6.32
N VAL A 494 26.47 5.25 -5.99
CA VAL A 494 27.09 6.17 -6.95
C VAL A 494 28.61 6.10 -6.79
N ALA A 495 29.34 5.69 -7.83
CA ALA A 495 30.79 5.57 -7.77
C ALA A 495 31.45 6.92 -7.43
N GLY A 496 32.39 6.90 -6.48
CA GLY A 496 33.05 8.11 -5.96
C GLY A 496 32.24 8.88 -4.91
N ARG A 497 31.01 8.45 -4.61
CA ARG A 497 30.21 8.93 -3.47
C ARG A 497 30.16 7.81 -2.42
N GLY A 498 30.74 8.04 -1.24
CA GLY A 498 30.81 7.03 -0.17
C GLY A 498 32.09 6.16 -0.21
N PRO A 499 32.10 4.98 0.45
CA PRO A 499 33.28 4.12 0.54
C PRO A 499 33.59 3.48 -0.83
N GLY A 500 34.87 3.42 -1.20
CA GLY A 500 35.30 2.83 -2.48
C GLY A 500 35.01 1.33 -2.61
N GLN A 501 34.88 0.61 -1.48
CA GLN A 501 34.37 -0.76 -1.43
C GLN A 501 33.17 -0.83 -0.50
N VAL A 502 32.13 -1.52 -0.95
CA VAL A 502 30.87 -1.74 -0.24
C VAL A 502 30.86 -3.17 0.30
N ALA A 503 30.70 -3.31 1.62
CA ALA A 503 30.64 -4.60 2.28
C ALA A 503 29.33 -5.32 1.94
N ILE A 504 29.43 -6.61 1.60
CA ILE A 504 28.27 -7.50 1.50
C ILE A 504 28.14 -8.23 2.82
N ALA A 505 27.34 -7.67 3.72
CA ALA A 505 27.04 -8.26 5.02
C ALA A 505 25.88 -9.24 4.91
N GLY A 506 25.91 -10.27 5.73
CA GLY A 506 24.99 -11.41 5.64
C GLY A 506 25.61 -12.63 6.32
N ARG A 507 24.85 -13.72 6.37
CA ARG A 507 25.21 -14.91 7.13
C ARG A 507 25.07 -16.17 6.28
N VAL A 508 26.04 -17.07 6.37
CA VAL A 508 25.90 -18.46 5.90
C VAL A 508 26.14 -19.42 7.07
N SER A 509 25.21 -20.35 7.29
CA SER A 509 25.25 -21.28 8.41
C SER A 509 24.60 -22.62 8.07
N ALA A 510 25.33 -23.71 8.17
CA ALA A 510 24.85 -25.07 7.91
C ALA A 510 24.96 -25.96 9.16
N ARG A 511 24.41 -25.48 10.29
CA ARG A 511 24.59 -26.09 11.63
C ARG A 511 24.20 -27.56 11.75
N ARG A 512 23.41 -28.08 10.82
CA ARG A 512 22.92 -29.47 10.76
C ARG A 512 23.74 -30.37 9.85
N ALA A 513 24.56 -29.79 8.98
CA ALA A 513 25.38 -30.49 8.00
C ALA A 513 26.79 -30.79 8.55
N THR A 514 27.53 -31.63 7.84
CA THR A 514 28.93 -31.93 8.20
C THR A 514 29.85 -30.76 7.83
N SER A 515 29.66 -30.25 6.62
CA SER A 515 30.34 -29.09 6.07
C SER A 515 29.44 -28.37 5.07
N TYR A 516 29.87 -27.23 4.58
CA TYR A 516 29.23 -26.54 3.45
C TYR A 516 30.25 -25.82 2.58
N ASP A 517 29.83 -25.59 1.35
CA ASP A 517 30.50 -24.73 0.39
C ASP A 517 29.66 -23.46 0.20
N TYR A 518 30.29 -22.31 -0.03
CA TYR A 518 29.56 -21.10 -0.42
C TYR A 518 30.36 -20.17 -1.34
N ARG A 519 29.63 -19.41 -2.16
CA ARG A 519 30.19 -18.36 -3.02
C ARG A 519 29.29 -17.13 -3.05
N VAL A 520 29.92 -15.98 -3.27
CA VAL A 520 29.25 -14.68 -3.45
C VAL A 520 29.51 -14.20 -4.87
N GLU A 521 28.46 -13.87 -5.59
CA GLU A 521 28.47 -13.55 -7.01
C GLU A 521 27.62 -12.31 -7.30
N TRP A 522 27.81 -11.70 -8.47
CA TRP A 522 26.94 -10.64 -8.98
C TRP A 522 26.69 -10.79 -10.49
N ALA A 523 25.58 -10.24 -10.98
CA ALA A 523 25.26 -10.12 -12.41
C ALA A 523 24.42 -8.85 -12.69
N PRO A 524 24.50 -8.27 -13.91
CA PRO A 524 23.64 -7.15 -14.31
C PRO A 524 22.19 -7.59 -14.54
N GLY A 525 21.22 -6.72 -14.22
CA GLY A 525 19.78 -6.99 -14.30
C GLY A 525 19.17 -7.54 -13.01
N VAL A 526 17.83 -7.61 -12.96
CA VAL A 526 17.05 -8.17 -11.85
C VAL A 526 16.90 -9.68 -11.97
N GLU A 527 16.69 -10.17 -13.18
CA GLU A 527 16.53 -11.59 -13.50
C GLU A 527 17.66 -12.13 -14.40
N PRO A 528 18.96 -11.97 -14.03
CA PRO A 528 20.07 -12.42 -14.86
C PRO A 528 20.07 -13.93 -15.06
N ASP A 529 20.53 -14.36 -16.24
CA ASP A 529 20.83 -15.76 -16.48
C ASP A 529 21.96 -16.26 -15.59
N ASP A 530 21.87 -17.52 -15.16
CA ASP A 530 22.86 -18.14 -14.27
C ASP A 530 24.30 -18.08 -14.82
N THR A 531 24.46 -18.02 -16.14
CA THR A 531 25.75 -17.92 -16.82
C THR A 531 26.39 -16.52 -16.77
N LEU A 532 25.63 -15.48 -16.41
CA LEU A 532 26.11 -14.10 -16.31
C LEU A 532 26.74 -13.77 -14.95
N PHE A 533 26.50 -14.64 -13.95
CA PHE A 533 27.03 -14.43 -12.60
C PHE A 533 28.56 -14.55 -12.56
N LYS A 534 29.18 -13.54 -11.95
CA LYS A 534 30.62 -13.41 -11.78
C LYS A 534 30.95 -13.49 -10.28
N PRO A 535 31.96 -14.27 -9.87
CA PRO A 535 32.36 -14.35 -8.47
C PRO A 535 32.94 -13.02 -7.99
N LEU A 536 32.54 -12.58 -6.79
CA LEU A 536 33.18 -11.46 -6.07
C LEU A 536 34.36 -11.94 -5.22
N VAL A 537 34.29 -13.18 -4.75
CA VAL A 537 35.35 -13.83 -3.99
C VAL A 537 35.52 -15.26 -4.47
N ALA A 538 36.70 -15.84 -4.23
CA ALA A 538 36.91 -17.27 -4.46
C ALA A 538 35.96 -18.08 -3.55
N GLU A 539 35.38 -19.13 -4.13
CA GLU A 539 34.49 -20.06 -3.42
C GLU A 539 35.16 -20.62 -2.16
N LYS A 540 34.40 -20.64 -1.07
CA LYS A 540 34.83 -21.25 0.19
C LYS A 540 34.30 -22.66 0.21
N THR A 541 35.20 -23.63 0.34
CA THR A 541 34.85 -25.05 0.30
C THR A 541 35.12 -25.75 1.63
N ASN A 542 34.32 -26.76 1.98
CA ASN A 542 34.45 -27.61 3.15
C ASN A 542 34.51 -26.82 4.47
N VAL A 543 33.74 -25.73 4.56
CA VAL A 543 33.59 -24.99 5.81
C VAL A 543 32.88 -25.90 6.82
N PRO A 544 33.41 -26.13 8.04
CA PRO A 544 32.75 -27.00 9.00
C PRO A 544 31.34 -26.52 9.32
N GLY A 545 30.35 -27.41 9.39
CA GLY A 545 28.93 -27.05 9.58
C GLY A 545 28.64 -26.20 10.83
N ALA A 546 29.46 -26.35 11.88
CA ALA A 546 29.38 -25.54 13.10
C ALA A 546 29.89 -24.10 12.96
N THR A 547 30.51 -23.74 11.83
CA THR A 547 31.08 -22.42 11.58
C THR A 547 30.04 -21.53 10.91
N VAL A 548 29.83 -20.33 11.45
CA VAL A 548 29.04 -19.28 10.80
C VAL A 548 30.00 -18.39 9.99
N SER A 549 29.71 -18.21 8.70
CA SER A 549 30.47 -17.32 7.82
C SER A 549 29.74 -15.99 7.63
N GLY A 550 30.49 -14.89 7.60
CA GLY A 550 29.93 -13.54 7.51
C GLY A 550 29.53 -12.94 8.87
N GLY A 551 28.53 -12.07 8.87
CA GLY A 551 27.97 -11.43 10.05
C GLY A 551 27.70 -9.93 9.82
N THR A 552 28.74 -9.11 9.97
CA THR A 552 28.64 -7.66 9.95
C THR A 552 29.45 -7.04 8.80
N ALA A 553 29.38 -5.72 8.64
CA ALA A 553 30.22 -4.99 7.70
C ALA A 553 31.74 -5.12 8.01
N ASP A 554 32.12 -5.39 9.26
CA ASP A 554 33.52 -5.61 9.68
C ASP A 554 34.03 -7.03 9.37
N ALA A 555 33.11 -7.99 9.18
CA ALA A 555 33.40 -9.36 8.79
C ALA A 555 32.45 -9.81 7.66
N PRO A 556 32.49 -9.14 6.49
CA PRO A 556 31.51 -9.38 5.44
C PRO A 556 31.78 -10.67 4.68
N LEU A 557 30.78 -11.16 3.96
CA LEU A 557 30.92 -12.33 3.08
C LEU A 557 31.81 -12.02 1.87
N ALA A 558 31.72 -10.79 1.36
CA ALA A 558 32.50 -10.25 0.25
C ALA A 558 32.48 -8.71 0.28
N ALA A 559 33.20 -8.08 -0.64
CA ALA A 559 33.12 -6.65 -0.90
C ALA A 559 32.96 -6.39 -2.40
N LEU A 560 32.21 -5.34 -2.74
CA LEU A 560 31.92 -4.89 -4.10
C LEU A 560 32.54 -3.50 -4.32
N ASP A 561 33.22 -3.26 -5.43
CA ASP A 561 33.65 -1.92 -5.84
C ASP A 561 32.69 -1.37 -6.92
N PRO A 562 31.81 -0.41 -6.61
CA PRO A 562 30.84 0.13 -7.57
C PRO A 562 31.47 0.72 -8.83
N SER A 563 32.72 1.21 -8.77
CA SER A 563 33.41 1.78 -9.94
C SER A 563 33.78 0.73 -11.00
N GLN A 564 33.84 -0.54 -10.61
CA GLN A 564 34.25 -1.63 -11.48
C GLN A 564 33.07 -2.33 -12.17
N ILE A 565 31.85 -2.06 -11.74
CA ILE A 565 30.64 -2.75 -12.19
C ILE A 565 30.12 -2.20 -13.51
N ASP A 566 29.92 -3.07 -14.47
CA ASP A 566 29.28 -2.79 -15.76
C ASP A 566 27.89 -3.41 -15.74
N THR A 567 26.85 -2.57 -15.85
CA THR A 567 25.45 -3.00 -15.81
C THR A 567 24.92 -3.37 -17.20
N THR A 568 25.73 -3.31 -18.26
CA THR A 568 25.28 -3.63 -19.62
C THR A 568 24.78 -5.07 -19.73
N HIS A 569 23.51 -5.24 -20.11
CA HIS A 569 22.86 -6.53 -20.33
C HIS A 569 21.73 -6.40 -21.37
N PRO A 570 21.25 -7.51 -21.96
CA PRO A 570 19.95 -7.50 -22.64
C PRO A 570 18.88 -7.08 -21.65
N ARG A 571 17.99 -6.15 -22.03
CA ARG A 571 16.93 -5.66 -21.14
C ARG A 571 16.09 -6.81 -20.58
N ASP A 572 15.82 -6.73 -19.28
CA ASP A 572 14.87 -7.61 -18.59
C ASP A 572 13.51 -7.55 -19.31
N ALA A 573 12.79 -8.67 -19.35
CA ALA A 573 11.54 -8.77 -20.12
C ALA A 573 10.47 -7.81 -19.57
N ASP A 574 10.48 -7.64 -18.25
CA ASP A 574 9.68 -6.68 -17.51
C ASP A 574 10.42 -5.35 -17.29
N SER A 575 11.27 -4.93 -18.21
CA SER A 575 11.86 -3.57 -18.21
C SER A 575 12.03 -3.02 -19.62
N PRO A 576 10.94 -2.87 -20.39
CA PRO A 576 11.04 -2.45 -21.79
C PRO A 576 11.57 -1.01 -21.96
N ARG A 577 11.48 -0.17 -20.92
CA ARG A 577 11.89 1.25 -20.95
C ARG A 577 13.27 1.49 -20.33
N GLY A 578 13.91 0.46 -19.79
CA GLY A 578 15.23 0.56 -19.16
C GLY A 578 15.21 0.85 -17.66
N GLU A 579 14.07 0.61 -17.02
CA GLU A 579 13.86 0.68 -15.56
C GLU A 579 14.94 -0.09 -14.77
N ASN A 580 15.41 -1.24 -15.27
CA ASN A 580 16.44 -2.06 -14.64
C ASN A 580 17.84 -1.86 -15.23
N ASP A 581 18.05 -0.90 -16.15
CA ASP A 581 19.34 -0.74 -16.89
C ASP A 581 20.51 -0.43 -15.94
N ARG A 582 20.24 0.12 -14.74
CA ARG A 582 21.24 0.39 -13.68
C ARG A 582 21.28 -0.65 -12.56
N THR A 583 20.46 -1.68 -12.62
CA THR A 583 20.32 -2.67 -11.54
C THR A 583 21.32 -3.81 -11.69
N ILE A 584 21.83 -4.30 -10.56
CA ILE A 584 22.54 -5.58 -10.47
C ILE A 584 21.88 -6.46 -9.42
N THR A 585 22.05 -7.78 -9.57
CA THR A 585 21.71 -8.77 -8.56
C THR A 585 22.98 -9.32 -7.93
N ILE A 586 23.12 -9.17 -6.62
CA ILE A 586 24.07 -9.91 -5.78
C ILE A 586 23.41 -11.22 -5.36
N ARG A 587 24.18 -12.31 -5.37
CA ARG A 587 23.71 -13.63 -4.97
C ARG A 587 24.73 -14.32 -4.06
N VAL A 588 24.25 -14.94 -2.99
CA VAL A 588 25.00 -15.89 -2.18
C VAL A 588 24.38 -17.27 -2.40
N ARG A 589 25.20 -18.24 -2.79
CA ARG A 589 24.81 -19.65 -2.91
C ARG A 589 25.60 -20.47 -1.92
N ALA A 590 24.93 -21.37 -1.22
CA ALA A 590 25.55 -22.33 -0.33
C ALA A 590 25.07 -23.76 -0.63
N ILE A 591 25.94 -24.74 -0.41
CA ILE A 591 25.64 -26.16 -0.53
C ILE A 591 26.02 -26.82 0.79
N ALA A 592 25.03 -27.33 1.52
CA ALA A 592 25.25 -28.07 2.76
C ALA A 592 25.47 -29.56 2.46
N HIS A 593 26.59 -30.10 2.97
CA HIS A 593 26.99 -31.51 2.77
C HIS A 593 26.54 -32.38 3.94
N TYR A 594 25.60 -33.27 3.67
CA TYR A 594 25.15 -34.30 4.60
C TYR A 594 25.74 -35.65 4.21
N PRO A 595 25.69 -36.65 5.11
CA PRO A 595 26.07 -38.02 4.76
C PRO A 595 25.22 -38.57 3.59
N GLY A 596 25.77 -38.56 2.39
CA GLY A 596 25.19 -39.16 1.18
C GLY A 596 24.29 -38.26 0.32
N TYR A 597 24.15 -36.97 0.64
CA TYR A 597 23.41 -36.01 -0.18
C TYR A 597 23.82 -34.57 0.14
N ASP A 598 23.55 -33.67 -0.82
CA ASP A 598 23.79 -32.23 -0.70
C ASP A 598 22.47 -31.47 -0.74
N VAL A 599 22.38 -30.39 0.03
CA VAL A 599 21.18 -29.53 0.09
C VAL A 599 21.58 -28.08 -0.21
N PRO A 600 21.04 -27.46 -1.28
CA PRO A 600 21.35 -26.08 -1.63
C PRO A 600 20.58 -25.08 -0.77
N GLY A 601 21.12 -23.86 -0.64
CA GLY A 601 20.46 -22.66 -0.13
C GLY A 601 20.92 -21.43 -0.92
N GLU A 602 20.09 -20.39 -0.98
CA GLU A 602 20.35 -19.18 -1.77
C GLU A 602 19.71 -17.94 -1.14
N ALA A 603 20.41 -16.81 -1.25
CA ALA A 603 19.83 -15.48 -1.09
C ALA A 603 20.26 -14.56 -2.22
N ARG A 604 19.39 -13.60 -2.55
CA ARG A 604 19.58 -12.61 -3.62
C ARG A 604 19.34 -11.22 -3.06
N ARG A 605 19.95 -10.21 -3.69
CA ARG A 605 19.81 -8.80 -3.34
C ARG A 605 19.96 -7.94 -4.59
N ALA A 606 18.96 -7.12 -4.91
CA ALA A 606 19.04 -6.17 -6.01
C ALA A 606 19.41 -4.78 -5.50
N ILE A 607 20.33 -4.12 -6.20
CA ILE A 607 20.80 -2.75 -5.91
C ILE A 607 21.07 -2.02 -7.23
N THR A 608 21.20 -0.70 -7.19
CA THR A 608 21.44 0.11 -8.40
C THR A 608 22.83 0.73 -8.39
N ILE A 609 23.49 0.78 -9.54
CA ILE A 609 24.85 1.29 -9.70
C ILE A 609 24.86 2.43 -10.73
N THR A 610 25.36 3.59 -10.31
CA THR A 610 25.64 4.72 -11.20
C THR A 610 27.15 4.99 -11.23
N ASN A 611 27.77 4.91 -12.41
CA ASN A 611 29.21 5.14 -12.60
C ASN A 611 29.51 5.52 -14.07
N GLU A 612 30.77 5.81 -14.39
CA GLU A 612 31.20 6.17 -15.76
C GLU A 612 30.94 5.09 -16.82
N LYS A 613 30.85 3.82 -16.44
CA LYS A 613 30.56 2.71 -17.37
C LYS A 613 29.08 2.64 -17.75
N ASN A 614 28.20 3.09 -16.85
CA ASN A 614 26.75 2.92 -16.93
C ASN A 614 25.98 4.25 -17.09
N GLY A 615 26.70 5.34 -17.42
CA GLY A 615 26.14 6.70 -17.51
C GLY A 615 26.13 7.42 -16.16
N GLY A 616 27.26 8.04 -15.81
CA GLY A 616 27.42 8.80 -14.57
C GLY A 616 26.43 9.96 -14.43
N ASP A 617 26.22 10.43 -13.20
CA ASP A 617 25.33 11.56 -12.91
C ASP A 617 26.14 12.80 -12.51
N LYS A 618 26.49 13.61 -13.51
CA LYS A 618 27.28 14.85 -13.34
C LYS A 618 26.49 16.01 -12.74
N ASP A 619 25.15 15.88 -12.70
CA ASP A 619 24.25 16.93 -12.23
C ASP A 619 23.93 16.75 -10.74
N LEU A 620 24.17 15.56 -10.19
CA LEU A 620 24.00 15.25 -8.77
C LEU A 620 24.94 16.11 -7.90
N LEU A 621 24.35 16.88 -6.99
CA LEU A 621 25.07 17.81 -6.11
C LEU A 621 26.02 17.07 -5.15
N PRO A 622 27.10 17.71 -4.70
CA PRO A 622 28.02 17.08 -3.75
C PRO A 622 27.33 16.72 -2.42
N GLY A 623 27.62 15.53 -1.91
CA GLY A 623 27.00 14.99 -0.70
C GLY A 623 25.74 14.15 -0.94
N PHE A 624 25.22 14.14 -2.17
CA PHE A 624 24.07 13.33 -2.55
C PHE A 624 24.48 12.05 -3.33
N PRO A 625 23.66 10.98 -3.30
CA PRO A 625 22.46 10.84 -2.47
C PRO A 625 22.80 10.78 -0.97
N LEU A 626 21.94 11.38 -0.14
CA LEU A 626 22.07 11.40 1.31
C LEU A 626 21.09 10.38 1.91
N TYR A 627 21.60 9.43 2.70
CA TYR A 627 20.75 8.46 3.40
C TYR A 627 20.32 9.01 4.76
N LEU A 628 19.01 9.11 4.99
CA LEU A 628 18.41 9.63 6.23
C LEU A 628 17.92 8.52 7.17
N GLY A 629 17.98 7.24 6.77
CA GLY A 629 17.68 6.10 7.64
C GLY A 629 16.21 5.64 7.66
N THR A 630 15.29 6.48 7.21
CA THR A 630 13.83 6.25 7.23
C THR A 630 13.19 6.60 5.89
N SER A 631 11.96 6.15 5.61
CA SER A 631 11.25 6.56 4.39
C SER A 631 10.91 8.06 4.37
N LEU A 632 10.90 8.64 3.17
CA LEU A 632 10.71 10.09 2.94
C LEU A 632 9.46 10.36 2.09
N GLU A 633 8.28 10.14 2.68
CA GLU A 633 6.98 10.47 2.07
C GLU A 633 6.69 11.98 2.09
N ALA A 634 7.08 12.65 3.18
CA ALA A 634 6.92 14.09 3.32
C ALA A 634 7.72 14.80 2.22
N SER A 635 7.01 15.62 1.42
CA SER A 635 7.65 16.33 0.31
C SER A 635 8.58 17.41 0.85
N PRO A 636 9.81 17.55 0.30
CA PRO A 636 10.74 18.58 0.73
C PRO A 636 10.20 19.98 0.46
N LYS A 637 10.67 20.96 1.24
CA LYS A 637 10.47 22.39 1.01
C LYS A 637 11.81 23.11 1.00
N LEU A 638 11.91 24.18 0.21
CA LEU A 638 13.13 24.95 0.04
C LEU A 638 12.90 26.40 0.50
N ALA A 639 13.49 26.77 1.63
CA ALA A 639 13.29 28.08 2.25
C ALA A 639 14.55 28.51 3.00
N ASP A 640 14.81 29.82 3.08
CA ASP A 640 15.89 30.37 3.91
C ASP A 640 15.46 30.34 5.39
N ILE A 641 15.84 29.27 6.11
CA ILE A 641 15.46 29.05 7.50
C ILE A 641 16.45 29.74 8.44
N ASP A 642 17.75 29.68 8.13
CA ASP A 642 18.80 30.25 8.98
C ASP A 642 19.12 31.73 8.72
N GLY A 643 18.52 32.32 7.68
CA GLY A 643 18.60 33.74 7.33
C GLY A 643 19.90 34.14 6.63
N ASP A 644 20.61 33.18 6.01
CA ASP A 644 21.87 33.42 5.31
C ASP A 644 21.69 33.83 3.84
N GLY A 645 20.45 33.81 3.34
CA GLY A 645 20.08 34.18 1.98
C GLY A 645 20.17 33.04 0.96
N LEU A 646 20.52 31.82 1.39
CA LEU A 646 20.40 30.58 0.61
C LEU A 646 19.15 29.82 1.06
N ARG A 647 18.56 29.03 0.15
CA ARG A 647 17.47 28.14 0.55
C ARG A 647 18.04 26.89 1.22
N ASP A 648 17.57 26.61 2.43
CA ASP A 648 17.80 25.35 3.11
C ASP A 648 16.80 24.29 2.62
N ILE A 649 17.23 23.03 2.64
CA ILE A 649 16.36 21.88 2.37
C ILE A 649 15.70 21.47 3.68
N VAL A 650 14.37 21.64 3.77
CA VAL A 650 13.56 21.11 4.87
C VAL A 650 12.98 19.77 4.46
N GLN A 651 13.46 18.69 5.08
CA GLN A 651 13.04 17.31 4.80
C GLN A 651 12.58 16.63 6.08
N LEU A 652 11.37 16.08 6.07
CA LEU A 652 10.78 15.37 7.20
C LEU A 652 10.81 13.86 6.93
N GLY A 653 11.03 13.07 7.97
CA GLY A 653 11.16 11.62 7.89
C GLY A 653 10.04 10.89 8.64
N SER A 654 9.71 9.70 8.17
CA SER A 654 8.72 8.82 8.83
C SER A 654 9.16 8.32 10.20
N ASP A 655 10.41 8.54 10.62
CA ASP A 655 10.89 8.26 11.98
C ASP A 655 10.68 9.42 12.98
N GLY A 656 9.93 10.45 12.57
CA GLY A 656 9.61 11.61 13.40
C GLY A 656 10.71 12.66 13.47
N LEU A 657 11.69 12.61 12.55
CA LEU A 657 12.76 13.61 12.45
C LEU A 657 12.42 14.71 11.44
N VAL A 658 12.73 15.95 11.80
CA VAL A 658 12.69 17.11 10.89
C VAL A 658 14.13 17.57 10.65
N HIS A 659 14.58 17.50 9.41
CA HIS A 659 15.91 17.95 8.99
C HIS A 659 15.82 19.33 8.32
N VAL A 660 16.82 20.17 8.58
CA VAL A 660 17.05 21.43 7.87
C VAL A 660 18.50 21.44 7.42
N LEU A 661 18.72 21.24 6.12
CA LEU A 661 20.04 21.03 5.53
C LEU A 661 20.45 22.25 4.70
N SER A 662 21.49 22.95 5.16
CA SER A 662 22.10 24.06 4.44
C SER A 662 23.20 23.57 3.50
N MET A 663 23.24 24.10 2.28
CA MET A 663 24.27 23.81 1.28
C MET A 663 25.40 24.85 1.24
N ARG A 664 25.43 25.82 2.18
CA ARG A 664 26.41 26.92 2.22
C ARG A 664 27.90 26.52 2.17
N THR A 665 28.21 25.26 2.49
CA THR A 665 29.59 24.72 2.45
C THR A 665 29.92 23.98 1.15
N GLY A 666 28.97 23.91 0.21
CA GLY A 666 29.01 23.09 -1.00
C GLY A 666 28.62 21.63 -0.77
N ALA A 667 28.15 21.28 0.42
CA ALA A 667 27.65 19.96 0.81
C ALA A 667 26.60 20.15 1.93
N PRO A 668 25.66 19.20 2.10
CA PRO A 668 24.57 19.34 3.06
C PRO A 668 25.11 19.31 4.50
N VAL A 669 24.75 20.33 5.27
CA VAL A 669 25.08 20.46 6.69
C VAL A 669 23.81 20.78 7.46
N GLU A 670 23.53 19.99 8.47
CA GLU A 670 22.38 20.19 9.37
C GLU A 670 22.47 21.56 10.07
N ALA A 671 21.37 22.31 10.05
CA ALA A 671 21.25 23.60 10.71
C ALA A 671 21.24 23.46 12.24
N SER A 672 21.60 24.54 12.93
CA SER A 672 21.68 24.52 14.39
C SER A 672 20.30 24.29 15.02
N GLY A 673 20.19 23.26 15.86
CA GLY A 673 18.93 22.88 16.52
C GLY A 673 18.21 21.72 15.85
N PHE A 674 18.70 21.29 14.68
CA PHE A 674 18.17 20.15 13.93
C PHE A 674 19.12 18.93 14.00
N PRO A 675 18.62 17.70 13.79
CA PRO A 675 17.20 17.38 13.54
C PRO A 675 16.32 17.58 14.78
N TYR A 676 15.12 18.13 14.57
CA TYR A 676 14.06 18.17 15.59
C TYR A 676 13.40 16.79 15.69
N ARG A 677 12.86 16.44 16.86
CA ARG A 677 12.23 15.14 17.14
C ARG A 677 10.80 15.32 17.60
N THR A 678 9.86 14.61 17.00
CA THR A 678 8.48 14.55 17.49
C THR A 678 8.39 13.83 18.83
N ARG A 679 7.18 13.79 19.41
CA ARG A 679 6.88 13.00 20.60
C ARG A 679 7.21 11.53 20.36
N VAL A 680 7.50 10.80 21.44
CA VAL A 680 7.58 9.34 21.39
C VAL A 680 6.19 8.77 21.08
N VAL A 681 6.12 7.73 20.26
CA VAL A 681 4.85 7.08 19.87
C VAL A 681 4.05 6.60 21.10
N ASP A 682 2.73 6.52 20.95
CA ASP A 682 1.85 6.00 22.00
C ASP A 682 2.24 4.56 22.38
N GLY A 683 1.96 4.19 23.63
CA GLY A 683 2.46 2.94 24.22
C GLY A 683 3.94 2.97 24.65
N LEU A 684 4.80 3.77 24.01
CA LEU A 684 6.25 3.78 24.28
C LEU A 684 6.76 5.05 24.98
N ALA A 685 5.90 6.04 25.16
CA ALA A 685 6.20 7.24 25.94
C ALA A 685 6.24 6.93 27.46
N GLN A 686 7.22 7.52 28.17
CA GLN A 686 7.29 7.43 29.64
C GLN A 686 6.11 8.12 30.33
N ASP A 687 5.64 9.22 29.73
CA ASP A 687 4.43 9.93 30.14
C ASP A 687 3.59 10.18 28.87
N PRO A 688 2.54 9.37 28.62
CA PRO A 688 1.73 9.50 27.41
C PRO A 688 0.92 10.81 27.39
N GLY A 689 0.73 11.47 28.54
CA GLY A 689 -0.07 12.70 28.67
C GLY A 689 -1.59 12.47 28.62
N ASP A 690 -2.05 11.31 28.15
CA ASP A 690 -3.45 10.87 28.20
C ASP A 690 -3.54 9.54 29.00
N PRO A 691 -4.28 9.49 30.13
CA PRO A 691 -4.43 8.27 30.93
C PRO A 691 -5.13 7.10 30.21
N ALA A 692 -5.83 7.35 29.10
CA ALA A 692 -6.46 6.31 28.30
C ALA A 692 -5.44 5.56 27.43
N VAL A 693 -4.27 6.17 27.17
CA VAL A 693 -3.19 5.52 26.41
C VAL A 693 -2.39 4.63 27.36
N PRO A 694 -2.26 3.32 27.07
CA PRO A 694 -1.46 2.38 27.86
C PRO A 694 0.05 2.64 27.69
N SER A 695 0.85 1.93 28.49
CA SER A 695 2.31 1.91 28.35
C SER A 695 2.78 0.47 28.24
N TYR A 696 3.52 0.16 27.19
CA TYR A 696 4.09 -1.15 26.88
C TYR A 696 5.54 -1.29 27.36
N LEU A 697 6.11 -0.26 27.99
CA LEU A 697 7.54 -0.19 28.36
C LEU A 697 8.06 -1.34 29.23
N THR A 698 7.16 -2.07 29.92
CA THR A 698 7.52 -3.25 30.72
C THR A 698 7.60 -4.54 29.91
N ALA A 699 7.14 -4.54 28.65
CA ALA A 699 7.23 -5.70 27.78
C ALA A 699 8.70 -6.10 27.54
N PRO A 700 8.99 -7.41 27.39
CA PRO A 700 10.36 -7.91 27.33
C PRO A 700 11.25 -7.21 26.30
N ALA A 701 10.75 -6.98 25.08
CA ALA A 701 11.52 -6.33 24.03
C ALA A 701 11.94 -4.90 24.40
N TYR A 702 11.06 -4.13 25.04
CA TYR A 702 11.32 -2.73 25.39
C TYR A 702 12.13 -2.59 26.67
N ALA A 703 11.84 -3.41 27.68
CA ALA A 703 12.59 -3.46 28.93
C ALA A 703 14.04 -3.94 28.74
N GLN A 704 14.29 -4.77 27.73
CA GLN A 704 15.61 -5.31 27.39
C GLN A 704 16.14 -4.74 26.07
N SER A 705 15.98 -3.43 25.88
CA SER A 705 16.32 -2.68 24.66
C SER A 705 17.70 -2.98 24.06
N GLN A 706 18.72 -3.24 24.89
CA GLN A 706 20.07 -3.57 24.42
C GLN A 706 20.14 -4.92 23.69
N THR A 707 19.34 -5.90 24.12
CA THR A 707 19.32 -7.24 23.51
C THR A 707 18.31 -7.35 22.37
N SER A 708 17.21 -6.62 22.44
CA SER A 708 16.21 -6.58 21.36
C SER A 708 16.65 -5.70 20.19
N GLY A 709 17.52 -4.71 20.42
CA GLY A 709 17.85 -3.69 19.44
C GLY A 709 16.80 -2.58 19.32
N ILE A 710 15.76 -2.61 20.16
CA ILE A 710 14.62 -1.70 20.11
C ILE A 710 14.70 -0.76 21.30
N VAL A 711 14.92 0.53 21.05
CA VAL A 711 15.07 1.56 22.09
C VAL A 711 13.84 2.48 22.09
N PRO A 712 12.91 2.33 23.05
CA PRO A 712 11.64 3.07 23.07
C PRO A 712 11.79 4.59 22.95
N SER A 713 12.80 5.18 23.59
CA SER A 713 13.02 6.62 23.58
C SER A 713 13.43 7.20 22.22
N ASN A 714 13.74 6.35 21.25
CA ASN A 714 14.13 6.74 19.89
C ASN A 714 13.01 6.52 18.87
N ILE A 715 11.84 6.05 19.29
CA ILE A 715 10.71 5.74 18.42
C ILE A 715 9.73 6.90 18.52
N HIS A 716 9.70 7.75 17.50
CA HIS A 716 8.93 8.98 17.51
C HIS A 716 7.75 8.91 16.54
N GLU A 717 6.73 9.74 16.77
CA GLU A 717 5.53 9.80 15.94
C GLU A 717 5.90 10.14 14.48
N ALA A 718 5.49 9.26 13.55
CA ALA A 718 5.81 9.36 12.13
C ALA A 718 5.24 10.61 11.44
N ILE A 719 5.99 11.15 10.47
CA ILE A 719 5.60 12.30 9.64
C ILE A 719 5.62 11.90 8.16
N MET A 720 4.52 12.14 7.45
CA MET A 720 4.40 11.83 6.01
C MET A 720 3.87 12.99 5.17
N SER A 721 3.44 14.07 5.81
CA SER A 721 2.90 15.25 5.14
C SER A 721 3.98 16.30 4.92
N ALA A 722 3.81 17.11 3.88
CA ALA A 722 4.74 18.20 3.61
C ALA A 722 4.59 19.29 4.71
N PRO A 723 5.70 19.89 5.19
CA PRO A 723 5.60 21.02 6.10
C PRO A 723 5.03 22.25 5.38
N ALA A 724 4.46 23.18 6.14
CA ALA A 724 4.28 24.55 5.72
C ALA A 724 5.33 25.44 6.39
N ILE A 725 5.88 26.38 5.64
CA ILE A 725 6.93 27.29 6.08
C ILE A 725 6.44 28.72 5.85
N ALA A 726 6.40 29.50 6.93
CA ALA A 726 5.98 30.88 6.91
C ALA A 726 6.39 31.59 8.19
N ASP A 727 6.69 32.90 8.10
CA ASP A 727 6.71 33.80 9.25
C ASP A 727 5.28 33.90 9.82
N LEU A 728 5.06 33.28 10.98
CA LEU A 728 3.77 33.18 11.67
C LEU A 728 3.62 34.23 12.76
N ASP A 729 4.71 34.58 13.45
CA ASP A 729 4.69 35.50 14.58
C ASP A 729 5.10 36.96 14.24
N GLY A 730 5.55 37.19 13.01
CA GLY A 730 5.89 38.48 12.44
C GLY A 730 7.28 38.97 12.81
N ASP A 731 8.19 38.10 13.25
CA ASP A 731 9.56 38.45 13.62
C ASP A 731 10.54 38.52 12.44
N GLY A 732 10.08 38.15 11.24
CA GLY A 732 10.86 38.13 10.00
C GLY A 732 11.67 36.85 9.79
N LYS A 733 11.51 35.83 10.64
CA LYS A 733 12.06 34.49 10.45
C LYS A 733 10.94 33.52 10.12
N GLN A 734 11.32 32.40 9.53
CA GLN A 734 10.37 31.38 9.13
C GLN A 734 10.14 30.38 10.27
N GLU A 735 8.87 30.08 10.54
CA GLU A 735 8.47 28.92 11.33
C GLU A 735 8.18 27.72 10.42
N ILE A 736 8.31 26.52 10.99
CA ILE A 736 7.98 25.26 10.33
C ILE A 736 6.75 24.65 11.03
N VAL A 737 5.68 24.44 10.27
CA VAL A 737 4.43 23.80 10.70
C VAL A 737 4.32 22.43 10.07
N PHE A 738 4.05 21.41 10.85
CA PHE A 738 3.93 20.04 10.35
C PHE A 738 3.09 19.18 11.29
N VAL A 739 2.67 18.00 10.82
CA VAL A 739 1.83 17.07 11.58
C VAL A 739 2.44 15.68 11.64
N SER A 740 2.16 14.97 12.73
CA SER A 740 2.40 13.52 12.82
C SER A 740 1.11 12.74 12.58
N TYR A 741 1.25 11.53 12.02
CA TYR A 741 0.13 10.66 11.67
C TYR A 741 -0.79 10.31 12.85
N PRO A 742 -0.26 9.99 14.06
CA PRO A 742 -1.09 9.75 15.25
C PRO A 742 -1.89 10.97 15.73
N GLY A 743 -1.71 12.14 15.10
CA GLY A 743 -2.60 13.29 15.24
C GLY A 743 -2.04 14.45 16.06
N THR A 744 -0.73 14.71 16.00
CA THR A 744 -0.12 15.88 16.66
C THR A 744 0.28 16.94 15.63
N LEU A 745 -0.12 18.19 15.85
CA LEU A 745 0.28 19.38 15.09
C LEU A 745 1.41 20.13 15.82
N TYR A 746 2.50 20.39 15.11
CA TYR A 746 3.72 21.03 15.62
C TYR A 746 3.92 22.39 14.94
N VAL A 747 4.48 23.34 15.70
CA VAL A 747 4.96 24.63 15.19
C VAL A 747 6.28 24.93 15.88
N ILE A 748 7.36 24.96 15.11
CA ILE A 748 8.72 25.19 15.61
C ILE A 748 9.35 26.40 14.94
N ASP A 749 10.20 27.11 15.66
CA ASP A 749 10.98 28.23 15.12
C ASP A 749 12.17 27.73 14.28
N SER A 750 12.84 28.66 13.60
CA SER A 750 14.09 28.45 12.83
C SER A 750 15.26 27.81 13.59
N ARG A 751 15.15 27.61 14.91
CA ARG A 751 16.16 26.98 15.77
C ARG A 751 15.71 25.61 16.29
N GLY A 752 14.61 25.07 15.76
CA GLY A 752 14.06 23.79 16.17
C GLY A 752 13.42 23.82 17.56
N LYS A 753 12.84 24.96 17.98
CA LYS A 753 12.15 25.07 19.28
C LYS A 753 10.65 25.28 19.09
N ASP A 754 9.85 24.54 19.86
CA ASP A 754 8.40 24.75 19.93
C ASP A 754 8.02 26.19 20.24
N LEU A 755 7.07 26.73 19.48
CA LEU A 755 6.40 27.98 19.82
C LEU A 755 5.46 27.80 21.02
N PRO A 756 5.20 28.88 21.80
CA PRO A 756 4.25 28.82 22.91
C PRO A 756 2.85 28.36 22.46
N GLY A 757 2.29 27.37 23.14
CA GLY A 757 0.98 26.79 22.79
C GLY A 757 1.06 25.52 21.94
N TRP A 758 2.26 25.13 21.51
CA TRP A 758 2.55 23.96 20.69
C TRP A 758 3.48 22.97 21.41
N PRO A 759 3.49 21.69 21.01
CA PRO A 759 2.59 21.05 20.02
C PRO A 759 1.16 20.83 20.55
N LYS A 760 0.22 20.49 19.66
CA LYS A 760 -1.18 20.18 19.97
C LYS A 760 -1.61 18.84 19.43
N ARG A 761 -2.21 18.02 20.27
CA ARG A 761 -2.67 16.67 19.91
C ARG A 761 -4.19 16.61 19.75
N MET A 762 -4.66 15.93 18.71
CA MET A 762 -6.06 15.68 18.47
C MET A 762 -6.64 14.70 19.52
N PRO A 763 -7.91 14.85 19.93
CA PRO A 763 -8.54 13.93 20.87
C PRO A 763 -8.63 12.50 20.34
N LEU A 764 -8.62 11.52 21.25
CA LEU A 764 -8.90 10.12 20.93
C LEU A 764 -10.32 9.93 20.38
N VAL A 765 -10.46 9.01 19.43
CA VAL A 765 -11.76 8.55 18.89
C VAL A 765 -11.91 7.05 19.21
N PRO A 766 -12.64 6.70 20.28
CA PRO A 766 -12.81 5.31 20.70
C PRO A 766 -13.78 4.57 19.78
N SER A 767 -13.82 3.24 19.87
CA SER A 767 -14.86 2.43 19.23
C SER A 767 -16.23 2.66 19.88
N CYS A 768 -17.29 2.60 19.08
CA CYS A 768 -18.64 2.69 19.62
C CYS A 768 -18.96 1.41 20.42
N PRO A 769 -19.68 1.51 21.56
CA PRO A 769 -20.06 0.36 22.36
C PRO A 769 -20.79 -0.71 21.55
N LEU A 770 -20.48 -1.98 21.85
CA LEU A 770 -21.08 -3.08 21.13
C LEU A 770 -22.59 -3.22 21.43
N ASP A 771 -23.00 -3.09 22.69
CA ASP A 771 -24.43 -3.11 23.05
C ASP A 771 -25.15 -1.80 22.64
N PRO A 772 -26.14 -1.82 21.73
CA PRO A 772 -26.89 -0.63 21.33
C PRO A 772 -27.66 0.05 22.49
N ALA A 773 -27.84 -0.63 23.62
CA ALA A 773 -28.42 -0.04 24.82
C ALA A 773 -27.44 0.88 25.59
N VAL A 774 -26.13 0.76 25.33
CA VAL A 774 -25.10 1.61 25.93
C VAL A 774 -24.99 2.89 25.12
N LYS A 775 -24.97 4.04 25.80
CA LYS A 775 -24.83 5.33 25.15
C LYS A 775 -23.41 5.49 24.61
N ALA A 776 -23.28 5.66 23.29
CA ALA A 776 -22.01 5.90 22.64
C ALA A 776 -21.40 7.27 23.00
N PRO A 777 -20.06 7.36 23.12
CA PRO A 777 -19.35 8.63 23.05
C PRO A 777 -19.44 9.22 21.63
N GLU A 778 -19.34 10.54 21.51
CA GLU A 778 -19.43 11.24 20.22
C GLU A 778 -18.21 12.18 20.07
N PRO A 779 -17.36 11.99 19.06
CA PRO A 779 -17.41 10.94 18.03
C PRO A 779 -16.95 9.57 18.57
N CYS A 780 -17.37 8.50 17.89
CA CYS A 780 -16.83 7.14 18.04
C CYS A 780 -16.76 6.45 16.68
N MET A 781 -15.99 5.36 16.58
CA MET A 781 -15.81 4.57 15.36
C MET A 781 -16.75 3.36 15.31
N ASP A 782 -17.44 3.20 14.17
CA ASP A 782 -18.25 2.04 13.83
C ASP A 782 -18.49 1.96 12.30
N VAL A 783 -19.42 1.09 11.89
CA VAL A 783 -19.87 0.95 10.48
C VAL A 783 -20.51 2.21 9.89
N ARG A 784 -20.88 3.21 10.72
CA ARG A 784 -21.48 4.49 10.30
C ARG A 784 -20.52 5.67 10.43
N ASN A 785 -19.41 5.50 11.14
CA ASN A 785 -18.42 6.54 11.40
C ASN A 785 -17.00 5.97 11.20
N GLY A 786 -16.35 6.34 10.09
CA GLY A 786 -14.94 6.06 9.79
C GLY A 786 -13.99 7.10 10.37
N LEU A 787 -14.26 7.53 11.60
CA LEU A 787 -13.52 8.59 12.25
C LEU A 787 -12.42 8.00 13.13
N ALA A 788 -11.25 8.63 13.13
CA ALA A 788 -10.12 8.24 13.96
C ALA A 788 -9.40 9.49 14.51
N ARG A 789 -8.52 9.29 15.50
CA ARG A 789 -7.52 10.30 15.82
C ARG A 789 -6.41 10.19 14.77
N GLY A 790 -6.09 11.29 14.09
CA GLY A 790 -4.97 11.30 13.13
C GLY A 790 -4.97 12.51 12.21
N LEU A 791 -3.81 12.76 11.60
CA LEU A 791 -3.56 13.88 10.69
C LEU A 791 -2.69 13.38 9.52
N TYR A 792 -3.16 13.55 8.29
CA TYR A 792 -2.36 13.29 7.09
C TYR A 792 -2.29 14.51 6.16
N ALA A 793 -3.37 15.29 6.07
CA ALA A 793 -3.38 16.55 5.34
C ALA A 793 -2.22 17.45 5.80
N SER A 794 -1.45 17.98 4.85
CA SER A 794 -0.41 18.95 5.14
C SER A 794 -1.05 20.22 5.71
N PRO A 795 -0.44 20.86 6.72
CA PRO A 795 -0.94 22.13 7.23
C PRO A 795 -0.84 23.21 6.14
N VAL A 796 -1.79 24.14 6.15
CA VAL A 796 -1.82 25.30 5.25
C VAL A 796 -1.77 26.57 6.07
N VAL A 797 -0.92 27.51 5.67
CA VAL A 797 -0.73 28.76 6.40
C VAL A 797 -1.23 29.95 5.58
N VAL A 798 -2.23 30.65 6.11
CA VAL A 798 -2.87 31.79 5.42
C VAL A 798 -3.54 32.73 6.43
N ASP A 799 -3.58 34.03 6.13
CA ASP A 799 -4.35 35.01 6.92
C ASP A 799 -5.85 34.83 6.63
N MET A 800 -6.52 34.00 7.44
CA MET A 800 -7.93 33.61 7.25
C MET A 800 -8.90 34.71 7.67
N ASN A 801 -8.48 35.62 8.56
CA ASN A 801 -9.37 36.62 9.14
C ASN A 801 -9.02 38.08 8.77
N LYS A 802 -7.95 38.27 8.01
CA LYS A 802 -7.43 39.54 7.48
C LYS A 802 -6.94 40.51 8.57
N ASP A 803 -6.43 40.00 9.68
CA ASP A 803 -5.81 40.83 10.72
C ASP A 803 -4.31 41.07 10.48
N GLY A 804 -3.75 40.53 9.40
CA GLY A 804 -2.34 40.61 9.05
C GLY A 804 -1.47 39.56 9.75
N LYS A 805 -2.08 38.64 10.52
CA LYS A 805 -1.41 37.46 11.07
C LYS A 805 -1.92 36.22 10.34
N LYS A 806 -1.05 35.23 10.20
CA LYS A 806 -1.43 33.99 9.51
C LYS A 806 -1.98 32.98 10.52
N GLU A 807 -3.00 32.26 10.09
CA GLU A 807 -3.56 31.10 10.76
C GLU A 807 -3.10 29.80 10.11
N ILE A 808 -3.25 28.70 10.84
CA ILE A 808 -2.97 27.34 10.39
C ILE A 808 -4.30 26.64 10.14
N VAL A 809 -4.56 26.26 8.88
CA VAL A 809 -5.70 25.44 8.47
C VAL A 809 -5.25 23.97 8.47
N GLN A 810 -6.03 23.12 9.15
CA GLN A 810 -5.73 21.70 9.29
C GLN A 810 -6.99 20.84 9.12
N ALA A 811 -7.01 19.99 8.11
CA ALA A 811 -8.01 18.93 8.00
C ALA A 811 -7.59 17.69 8.78
N ALA A 812 -8.54 16.96 9.39
CA ALA A 812 -8.25 15.89 10.33
C ALA A 812 -9.13 14.65 10.18
N PHE A 813 -8.69 13.53 10.77
CA PHE A 813 -9.42 12.26 10.74
C PHE A 813 -10.70 12.24 11.59
N ASP A 814 -10.96 13.30 12.35
CA ASP A 814 -12.23 13.49 13.06
C ASP A 814 -13.35 14.06 12.17
N GLY A 815 -13.11 14.18 10.86
CA GLY A 815 -14.09 14.66 9.87
C GLY A 815 -14.24 16.18 9.84
N LYS A 816 -13.25 16.91 10.38
CA LYS A 816 -13.33 18.37 10.52
C LYS A 816 -12.14 19.10 9.92
N VAL A 817 -12.41 20.33 9.48
CA VAL A 817 -11.42 21.35 9.16
C VAL A 817 -11.28 22.28 10.37
N HIS A 818 -10.09 22.30 10.96
CA HIS A 818 -9.70 23.15 12.07
C HIS A 818 -8.93 24.37 11.55
N VAL A 819 -9.05 25.49 12.25
CA VAL A 819 -8.23 26.69 11.99
C VAL A 819 -7.71 27.20 13.32
N PHE A 820 -6.40 27.29 13.46
CA PHE A 820 -5.71 27.71 14.68
C PHE A 820 -4.96 29.02 14.46
N LYS A 821 -5.00 29.89 15.47
CA LYS A 821 -4.10 31.05 15.57
C LYS A 821 -2.71 30.58 15.97
N VAL A 822 -1.71 31.45 15.81
CA VAL A 822 -0.32 31.18 16.20
C VAL A 822 -0.15 30.81 17.69
N ASP A 823 -1.02 31.29 18.58
CA ASP A 823 -1.02 30.90 20.01
C ASP A 823 -1.69 29.53 20.28
N GLY A 824 -2.13 28.86 19.22
CA GLY A 824 -2.82 27.59 19.21
C GLY A 824 -4.31 27.67 19.52
N SER A 825 -4.87 28.82 19.89
CA SER A 825 -6.32 28.93 20.10
C SER A 825 -7.10 28.78 18.78
N PRO A 826 -8.29 28.15 18.78
CA PRO A 826 -9.08 28.05 17.56
C PRO A 826 -9.54 29.43 17.08
N LEU A 827 -9.64 29.59 15.76
CA LEU A 827 -10.25 30.76 15.14
C LEU A 827 -11.77 30.71 15.28
N ASP A 828 -12.40 31.84 15.60
CA ASP A 828 -13.85 31.94 15.78
C ASP A 828 -14.60 31.52 14.51
N GLY A 829 -15.42 30.47 14.63
CA GLY A 829 -16.14 29.85 13.51
C GLY A 829 -15.66 28.45 13.15
N PHE A 830 -14.50 28.03 13.68
CA PHE A 830 -13.89 26.72 13.48
C PHE A 830 -13.78 25.93 14.80
N PRO A 831 -13.73 24.58 14.74
CA PRO A 831 -13.71 23.74 13.54
C PRO A 831 -15.06 23.63 12.82
N VAL A 832 -15.01 23.26 11.53
CA VAL A 832 -16.17 22.95 10.68
C VAL A 832 -16.16 21.45 10.39
N GLU A 833 -17.25 20.74 10.73
CA GLU A 833 -17.46 19.36 10.31
C GLU A 833 -17.88 19.31 8.84
N VAL A 834 -17.15 18.54 8.02
CA VAL A 834 -17.50 18.32 6.61
C VAL A 834 -18.31 17.04 6.51
N HIS A 835 -19.50 17.13 5.92
CA HIS A 835 -20.38 15.98 5.72
C HIS A 835 -21.34 16.24 4.57
N HIS A 836 -21.40 15.30 3.62
CA HIS A 836 -22.37 15.36 2.55
C HIS A 836 -23.66 14.58 2.91
N PRO A 837 -24.87 15.16 2.77
CA PRO A 837 -26.13 14.51 3.17
C PRO A 837 -26.48 13.19 2.47
N LEU A 838 -25.80 12.88 1.36
CA LEU A 838 -25.95 11.62 0.63
C LEU A 838 -24.93 10.54 1.04
N ALA A 839 -23.90 10.91 1.80
CA ALA A 839 -22.94 9.95 2.34
C ALA A 839 -23.60 9.15 3.46
N ALA A 840 -23.52 7.82 3.38
CA ALA A 840 -24.12 6.93 4.37
C ALA A 840 -23.29 6.87 5.67
N ARG A 841 -21.99 7.16 5.56
CA ARG A 841 -20.99 7.06 6.62
C ARG A 841 -20.26 8.40 6.71
N LYS A 842 -20.12 8.96 7.92
CA LYS A 842 -19.15 10.04 8.15
C LYS A 842 -17.74 9.46 8.06
N ASN A 843 -16.79 10.19 7.50
CA ASN A 843 -15.44 9.67 7.32
C ASN A 843 -14.38 10.75 7.54
N ARG A 844 -13.13 10.31 7.66
CA ARG A 844 -11.93 11.15 7.80
C ARG A 844 -11.72 12.09 6.61
N ILE A 845 -10.82 13.07 6.80
CA ILE A 845 -10.32 13.93 5.71
C ILE A 845 -8.83 13.64 5.51
N PHE A 846 -8.48 13.07 4.37
CA PHE A 846 -7.09 12.79 3.98
C PHE A 846 -6.45 13.94 3.16
N THR A 847 -7.28 14.78 2.52
CA THR A 847 -6.85 15.82 1.57
C THR A 847 -6.22 17.03 2.23
N THR A 848 -5.13 17.55 1.66
CA THR A 848 -4.62 18.90 1.99
C THR A 848 -5.59 19.94 1.43
N PRO A 849 -6.15 20.87 2.23
CA PRO A 849 -7.07 21.88 1.71
C PRO A 849 -6.37 22.92 0.83
N ALA A 850 -7.03 23.43 -0.21
CA ALA A 850 -6.58 24.62 -0.94
C ALA A 850 -7.30 25.87 -0.44
N VAL A 851 -6.67 27.05 -0.51
CA VAL A 851 -7.24 28.31 -0.01
C VAL A 851 -7.18 29.44 -1.04
N ALA A 852 -8.31 30.08 -1.31
CA ALA A 852 -8.39 31.26 -2.18
C ALA A 852 -9.65 32.09 -1.90
N ASP A 853 -9.55 33.41 -2.08
CA ASP A 853 -10.70 34.31 -2.10
C ASP A 853 -11.40 34.21 -3.47
N VAL A 854 -12.39 33.31 -3.56
CA VAL A 854 -13.13 33.07 -4.81
C VAL A 854 -14.40 33.93 -4.89
N THR A 855 -14.86 34.45 -3.76
CA THR A 855 -16.04 35.32 -3.71
C THR A 855 -15.71 36.78 -4.02
N GLY A 856 -14.45 37.18 -3.84
CA GLY A 856 -13.93 38.54 -3.99
C GLY A 856 -14.30 39.44 -2.82
N ASP A 857 -14.64 38.88 -1.66
CA ASP A 857 -14.93 39.62 -0.43
C ASP A 857 -13.66 39.88 0.40
N GLY A 858 -12.54 39.28 -0.03
CA GLY A 858 -11.25 39.36 0.58
C GLY A 858 -10.91 38.19 1.49
N ILE A 859 -11.88 37.47 2.04
CA ILE A 859 -11.65 36.41 3.01
C ILE A 859 -11.43 35.11 2.21
N PRO A 860 -10.30 34.40 2.39
CA PRO A 860 -10.08 33.16 1.68
C PRO A 860 -11.12 32.09 2.07
N GLU A 861 -11.64 31.37 1.08
CA GLU A 861 -12.40 30.15 1.26
C GLU A 861 -11.49 28.92 1.28
N ILE A 862 -11.96 27.83 1.90
CA ILE A 862 -11.22 26.57 2.06
C ILE A 862 -11.88 25.49 1.20
N PHE A 863 -11.11 24.86 0.32
CA PHE A 863 -11.55 23.77 -0.56
C PHE A 863 -10.95 22.44 -0.10
N THR A 864 -11.77 21.39 0.01
CA THR A 864 -11.31 20.07 0.46
C THR A 864 -12.17 18.95 -0.11
N GLY A 865 -11.60 17.76 -0.27
CA GLY A 865 -12.34 16.51 -0.41
C GLY A 865 -12.62 15.87 0.95
N SER A 866 -13.21 14.68 0.96
CA SER A 866 -13.22 13.80 2.13
C SER A 866 -13.24 12.33 1.70
N ASN A 867 -12.96 11.44 2.66
CA ASN A 867 -13.04 9.99 2.45
C ASN A 867 -14.49 9.47 2.45
N GLU A 868 -15.49 10.35 2.48
CA GLU A 868 -16.89 9.94 2.41
C GLU A 868 -17.22 9.34 1.04
N GLU A 869 -17.93 8.22 1.06
CA GLU A 869 -18.35 7.52 -0.15
C GLU A 869 -19.85 7.73 -0.41
N ILE A 870 -20.20 8.02 -1.66
CA ILE A 870 -21.57 8.22 -2.10
C ILE A 870 -21.88 7.23 -3.23
N GLY A 871 -23.08 6.66 -3.18
CA GLY A 871 -23.52 5.62 -4.13
C GLY A 871 -23.05 4.22 -3.74
N GLY A 872 -23.72 3.19 -4.27
CA GLY A 872 -23.42 1.80 -3.91
C GLY A 872 -22.02 1.39 -4.35
N GLY A 873 -21.15 1.09 -3.38
CA GLY A 873 -19.75 0.70 -3.62
C GLY A 873 -18.80 1.86 -3.90
N GLY A 874 -19.12 3.09 -3.47
CA GLY A 874 -18.20 4.24 -3.56
C GLY A 874 -17.92 4.69 -4.99
N ASN A 875 -18.98 5.02 -5.74
CA ASN A 875 -18.83 5.49 -7.14
C ASN A 875 -18.59 7.00 -7.26
N ALA A 876 -18.70 7.74 -6.16
CA ALA A 876 -18.32 9.14 -6.06
C ALA A 876 -17.93 9.48 -4.63
N GLY A 877 -17.25 10.62 -4.49
CA GLY A 877 -17.04 11.27 -3.21
C GLY A 877 -17.47 12.73 -3.25
N PRO A 878 -17.70 13.32 -2.07
CA PRO A 878 -18.04 14.73 -1.96
C PRO A 878 -16.81 15.63 -2.00
N ILE A 879 -17.06 16.86 -2.45
CA ILE A 879 -16.12 17.97 -2.48
C ILE A 879 -16.78 19.17 -1.83
N PHE A 880 -15.98 19.96 -1.12
CA PHE A 880 -16.46 21.01 -0.23
C PHE A 880 -15.78 22.35 -0.54
N ALA A 881 -16.57 23.43 -0.45
CA ALA A 881 -16.07 24.80 -0.37
C ALA A 881 -16.62 25.43 0.92
N VAL A 882 -15.76 25.47 1.94
CA VAL A 882 -16.06 26.02 3.26
C VAL A 882 -15.82 27.53 3.23
N ASN A 883 -16.80 28.30 3.68
CA ASN A 883 -16.69 29.75 3.79
C ASN A 883 -15.61 30.14 4.81
N GLY A 884 -14.82 31.18 4.54
CA GLY A 884 -13.74 31.61 5.43
C GLY A 884 -14.18 32.06 6.83
N LEU A 885 -15.47 32.40 7.03
CA LEU A 885 -16.05 32.66 8.35
C LEU A 885 -16.49 31.38 9.10
N GLY A 886 -16.36 30.21 8.48
CA GLY A 886 -16.79 28.92 9.00
C GLY A 886 -18.26 28.92 9.43
N THR A 887 -18.53 28.38 10.61
CA THR A 887 -19.90 28.30 11.17
C THR A 887 -20.56 29.65 11.47
N ARG A 888 -19.82 30.78 11.39
CA ARG A 888 -20.38 32.13 11.57
C ARG A 888 -20.93 32.74 10.28
N ALA A 889 -20.69 32.11 9.13
CA ALA A 889 -21.22 32.57 7.86
C ALA A 889 -22.77 32.62 7.89
N PRO A 890 -23.42 33.72 7.45
CA PRO A 890 -24.88 33.88 7.53
C PRO A 890 -25.70 32.80 6.80
N GLY A 891 -25.12 32.14 5.80
CA GLY A 891 -25.73 31.06 5.02
C GLY A 891 -25.41 29.65 5.51
N GLY A 892 -24.68 29.50 6.62
CA GLY A 892 -24.05 28.25 7.02
C GLY A 892 -22.62 28.13 6.51
N PRO A 893 -21.90 27.05 6.87
CA PRO A 893 -20.45 26.95 6.68
C PRO A 893 -20.00 26.73 5.23
N TYR A 894 -20.92 26.52 4.29
CA TYR A 894 -20.59 26.24 2.88
C TYR A 894 -21.01 27.39 1.98
N LEU A 895 -20.31 27.52 0.85
CA LEU A 895 -20.72 28.41 -0.24
C LEU A 895 -22.06 27.95 -0.88
N THR A 896 -22.66 28.84 -1.68
CA THR A 896 -23.92 28.53 -2.36
C THR A 896 -23.75 27.36 -3.33
N ASN A 897 -24.69 26.39 -3.29
CA ASN A 897 -24.65 25.14 -4.06
C ASN A 897 -23.49 24.18 -3.71
N TRP A 898 -22.88 24.35 -2.54
CA TRP A 898 -21.97 23.39 -1.92
C TRP A 898 -22.60 22.71 -0.69
N PRO A 899 -22.12 21.52 -0.28
CA PRO A 899 -21.13 20.68 -0.96
C PRO A 899 -21.63 20.08 -2.27
N ALA A 900 -20.70 19.70 -3.14
CA ALA A 900 -20.98 19.06 -4.43
C ALA A 900 -20.41 17.62 -4.45
N VAL A 901 -20.73 16.87 -5.50
CA VAL A 901 -20.27 15.48 -5.69
C VAL A 901 -19.56 15.32 -7.03
N MET A 902 -18.50 14.50 -7.06
CA MET A 902 -17.82 14.12 -8.30
C MET A 902 -17.57 12.61 -8.37
N THR A 903 -17.58 12.04 -9.57
CA THR A 903 -17.18 10.64 -9.78
C THR A 903 -15.80 10.39 -9.19
N SER A 904 -15.69 9.33 -8.41
CA SER A 904 -14.47 8.87 -7.76
C SER A 904 -14.72 7.44 -7.29
N PHE A 905 -14.02 6.49 -7.90
CA PHE A 905 -14.18 5.09 -7.55
C PHE A 905 -13.38 4.73 -6.29
N HIS A 906 -13.98 3.95 -5.39
CA HIS A 906 -13.22 3.24 -4.38
C HIS A 906 -12.25 2.28 -5.06
N LEU A 907 -10.95 2.50 -4.86
CA LEU A 907 -9.90 1.60 -5.34
C LEU A 907 -9.18 0.92 -4.18
N PHE A 908 -8.81 1.70 -3.18
CA PHE A 908 -8.16 1.22 -1.96
C PHE A 908 -8.74 1.94 -0.74
N PRO A 909 -8.82 1.24 0.42
CA PRO A 909 -9.23 1.88 1.66
C PRO A 909 -8.23 2.98 2.04
N LEU A 910 -8.65 3.96 2.84
CA LEU A 910 -7.83 5.08 3.35
C LEU A 910 -7.25 6.04 2.28
N VAL A 911 -6.47 5.56 1.32
CA VAL A 911 -5.72 6.37 0.34
C VAL A 911 -6.47 6.62 -0.97
N ALA A 912 -7.51 5.84 -1.27
CA ALA A 912 -8.31 5.97 -2.50
C ALA A 912 -9.81 5.64 -2.31
N GLU A 913 -10.36 6.06 -1.17
CA GLU A 913 -11.81 6.01 -0.86
C GLU A 913 -12.38 7.45 -0.85
N GLY A 914 -13.54 7.69 -1.46
CA GLY A 914 -14.06 9.06 -1.59
C GLY A 914 -13.19 9.94 -2.50
N VAL A 915 -12.91 11.18 -2.10
CA VAL A 915 -12.01 12.11 -2.81
C VAL A 915 -10.81 12.42 -1.91
N THR A 916 -9.69 11.72 -2.16
CA THR A 916 -8.44 11.83 -1.39
C THR A 916 -7.36 12.68 -2.06
N SER A 917 -7.59 13.17 -3.28
CA SER A 917 -6.68 14.10 -3.94
C SER A 917 -6.85 15.52 -3.38
N SER A 918 -5.74 16.20 -3.10
CA SER A 918 -5.77 17.58 -2.62
C SER A 918 -6.17 18.51 -3.78
N PRO A 919 -7.17 19.40 -3.62
CA PRO A 919 -7.58 20.33 -4.66
C PRO A 919 -6.47 21.35 -4.98
N ALA A 920 -6.64 22.07 -6.08
CA ALA A 920 -5.84 23.25 -6.39
C ALA A 920 -6.78 24.39 -6.83
N VAL A 921 -6.31 25.63 -6.85
CA VAL A 921 -7.11 26.78 -7.28
C VAL A 921 -6.31 27.69 -8.22
N GLY A 922 -6.99 28.22 -9.23
CA GLY A 922 -6.41 29.12 -10.24
C GLY A 922 -7.48 29.77 -11.11
N ASP A 923 -7.13 30.86 -11.79
CA ASP A 923 -8.03 31.60 -12.70
C ASP A 923 -7.96 30.96 -14.10
N PHE A 924 -8.98 30.20 -14.48
CA PHE A 924 -9.03 29.47 -15.75
C PHE A 924 -9.85 30.18 -16.83
N ASP A 925 -10.77 31.09 -16.45
CA ASP A 925 -11.62 31.81 -17.40
C ASP A 925 -11.23 33.29 -17.63
N GLY A 926 -10.21 33.77 -16.90
CA GLY A 926 -9.61 35.08 -17.04
C GLY A 926 -10.44 36.21 -16.43
N ASP A 927 -11.39 35.91 -15.55
CA ASP A 927 -12.24 36.91 -14.90
C ASP A 927 -11.60 37.58 -13.67
N GLY A 928 -10.41 37.11 -13.27
CA GLY A 928 -9.65 37.60 -12.12
C GLY A 928 -10.06 36.99 -10.78
N ARG A 929 -10.92 35.97 -10.78
CA ARG A 929 -11.26 35.13 -9.63
C ARG A 929 -10.73 33.71 -9.88
N ALA A 930 -10.46 33.00 -8.81
CA ALA A 930 -9.98 31.62 -8.91
C ALA A 930 -11.16 30.64 -8.95
N GLU A 931 -11.00 29.58 -9.75
CA GLU A 931 -11.82 28.38 -9.72
C GLU A 931 -11.08 27.26 -8.99
N ALA A 932 -11.85 26.35 -8.40
CA ALA A 932 -11.33 25.18 -7.71
C ALA A 932 -11.25 23.96 -8.64
N LEU A 933 -10.06 23.37 -8.72
CA LEU A 933 -9.74 22.13 -9.40
C LEU A 933 -9.82 20.96 -8.43
N PHE A 934 -10.67 19.98 -8.74
CA PHE A 934 -10.79 18.71 -8.02
C PHE A 934 -10.51 17.53 -8.93
N GLN A 935 -9.92 16.47 -8.37
CA GLN A 935 -9.65 15.20 -9.04
C GLN A 935 -10.24 14.03 -8.24
N GLY A 936 -10.92 13.13 -8.93
CA GLY A 936 -11.44 11.88 -8.36
C GLY A 936 -10.72 10.69 -8.95
N ASN A 937 -10.83 9.53 -8.30
CA ASN A 937 -10.24 8.29 -8.78
C ASN A 937 -10.98 7.80 -10.02
N GLY A 938 -10.28 7.72 -11.15
CA GLY A 938 -10.85 7.25 -12.41
C GLY A 938 -11.84 8.23 -13.05
N ALA A 939 -11.73 9.53 -12.74
CA ALA A 939 -12.59 10.56 -13.27
C ALA A 939 -11.80 11.71 -13.92
N SER A 940 -12.41 12.38 -14.89
CA SER A 940 -11.85 13.62 -15.44
C SER A 940 -11.79 14.70 -14.34
N PRO A 941 -10.71 15.50 -14.28
CA PRO A 941 -10.65 16.61 -13.34
C PRO A 941 -11.78 17.62 -13.59
N LEU A 942 -12.27 18.25 -12.52
CA LEU A 942 -13.33 19.25 -12.57
C LEU A 942 -12.80 20.60 -12.10
N VAL A 943 -12.97 21.62 -12.93
CA VAL A 943 -12.76 23.03 -12.57
C VAL A 943 -14.12 23.65 -12.24
N LEU A 944 -14.27 24.20 -11.04
CA LEU A 944 -15.54 24.66 -10.48
C LEU A 944 -15.45 26.10 -9.96
N PRO A 945 -16.38 26.98 -10.35
CA PRO A 945 -16.45 28.33 -9.80
C PRO A 945 -17.01 28.33 -8.37
N ALA A 946 -16.94 29.47 -7.69
CA ALA A 946 -17.49 29.67 -6.33
C ALA A 946 -18.98 29.25 -6.20
N ASP A 947 -19.79 29.51 -7.23
CA ASP A 947 -21.17 29.00 -7.36
C ASP A 947 -21.27 28.07 -8.59
N PRO A 948 -21.11 26.75 -8.40
CA PRO A 948 -21.13 25.77 -9.49
C PRO A 948 -22.56 25.48 -10.02
N GLY A 949 -23.58 26.16 -9.47
CA GLY A 949 -24.98 25.92 -9.77
C GLY A 949 -25.51 24.61 -9.17
N PRO A 950 -26.83 24.37 -9.27
CA PRO A 950 -27.44 23.19 -8.68
C PRO A 950 -26.98 21.91 -9.39
N GLN A 951 -26.77 20.84 -8.62
CA GLN A 951 -26.53 19.50 -9.14
C GLN A 951 -27.83 18.68 -9.08
N THR A 952 -28.32 18.20 -10.23
CA THR A 952 -29.61 17.48 -10.33
C THR A 952 -29.49 15.98 -10.18
N ALA A 953 -28.30 15.42 -10.44
CA ALA A 953 -28.00 14.00 -10.29
C ALA A 953 -26.53 13.79 -9.92
N PHE A 954 -26.27 12.72 -9.18
CA PHE A 954 -24.96 12.33 -8.67
C PHE A 954 -23.89 12.09 -9.75
N GLY A 955 -24.28 11.51 -10.89
CA GLY A 955 -23.35 11.16 -11.98
C GLY A 955 -23.14 12.27 -13.00
N GLU A 956 -23.69 13.46 -12.75
CA GLU A 956 -23.53 14.63 -13.62
C GLU A 956 -22.67 15.66 -12.90
N PRO A 957 -21.73 16.34 -13.59
CA PRO A 957 -21.04 17.47 -13.00
C PRO A 957 -22.04 18.58 -12.65
N PRO A 958 -21.69 19.50 -11.75
CA PRO A 958 -22.51 20.68 -11.47
C PRO A 958 -22.87 21.48 -12.73
N ALA A 959 -24.00 22.19 -12.70
CA ALA A 959 -24.61 22.80 -13.88
C ALA A 959 -23.77 23.93 -14.53
N ARG A 960 -22.81 24.51 -13.81
CA ARG A 960 -21.92 25.56 -14.30
C ARG A 960 -20.47 25.10 -14.21
N LEU A 961 -19.93 24.71 -15.36
CA LEU A 961 -18.49 24.55 -15.59
C LEU A 961 -17.97 25.75 -16.40
N PRO A 962 -16.67 26.11 -16.26
CA PRO A 962 -16.01 27.10 -17.08
C PRO A 962 -16.23 26.85 -18.58
N VAL A 963 -16.44 27.94 -19.32
CA VAL A 963 -16.68 27.88 -20.77
C VAL A 963 -15.36 28.09 -21.50
N VAL A 964 -14.93 27.06 -22.20
CA VAL A 964 -13.76 27.07 -23.06
C VAL A 964 -14.19 27.42 -24.48
N ARG A 965 -13.48 28.36 -25.12
CA ARG A 965 -13.68 28.74 -26.52
C ARG A 965 -12.60 28.12 -27.40
N ASN A 966 -13.01 27.25 -28.31
CA ASN A 966 -12.14 26.66 -29.31
C ASN A 966 -11.76 27.70 -30.37
N GLU A 967 -10.64 27.48 -31.08
CA GLU A 967 -10.14 28.38 -32.14
C GLU A 967 -11.13 28.57 -33.30
N ASP A 968 -12.00 27.58 -33.54
CA ASP A 968 -13.06 27.63 -34.56
C ASP A 968 -14.29 28.46 -34.12
N GLY A 969 -14.27 29.00 -32.89
CA GLY A 969 -15.34 29.78 -32.29
C GLY A 969 -16.42 28.97 -31.59
N SER A 970 -16.29 27.63 -31.50
CA SER A 970 -17.21 26.79 -30.73
C SER A 970 -16.94 26.87 -29.22
N GLU A 971 -17.98 26.67 -28.41
CA GLU A 971 -17.90 26.68 -26.95
C GLU A 971 -18.02 25.25 -26.40
N ARG A 972 -17.14 24.91 -25.46
CA ARG A 972 -17.16 23.68 -24.65
C ARG A 972 -17.23 24.06 -23.17
N ARG A 973 -17.73 23.14 -22.35
CA ARG A 973 -17.76 23.29 -20.89
C ARG A 973 -16.78 22.31 -20.27
N GLY A 974 -15.81 22.81 -19.51
CA GLY A 974 -14.76 22.00 -18.88
C GLY A 974 -13.75 21.39 -19.86
N LEU A 975 -13.00 20.40 -19.39
CA LEU A 975 -11.92 19.74 -20.11
C LEU A 975 -12.43 18.72 -21.16
N ALA A 976 -11.59 18.41 -22.15
CA ALA A 976 -11.81 17.36 -23.13
C ALA A 976 -11.97 15.98 -22.46
N PRO A 977 -12.72 15.05 -23.08
CA PRO A 977 -12.75 13.67 -22.63
C PRO A 977 -11.35 13.08 -22.55
N THR A 978 -11.10 12.28 -21.52
CA THR A 978 -9.80 11.66 -21.26
C THR A 978 -9.37 10.61 -22.29
N SER A 979 -10.19 10.32 -23.29
CA SER A 979 -9.89 9.46 -24.44
C SER A 979 -9.35 10.22 -25.66
N VAL A 980 -9.26 11.55 -25.59
CA VAL A 980 -8.79 12.42 -26.67
C VAL A 980 -7.37 12.88 -26.36
N PHE A 981 -6.39 12.13 -26.83
CA PHE A 981 -4.96 12.42 -26.62
C PHE A 981 -4.45 13.49 -27.60
N GLY A 982 -3.53 14.33 -27.13
CA GLY A 982 -2.83 15.35 -27.90
C GLY A 982 -2.11 14.78 -29.12
N GLU A 983 -1.95 15.56 -30.18
CA GLU A 983 -1.55 15.08 -31.52
C GLU A 983 -0.24 14.28 -31.55
N HIS A 984 0.72 14.63 -30.71
CA HIS A 984 2.08 14.06 -30.66
C HIS A 984 2.32 13.09 -29.51
N SER A 985 1.29 12.78 -28.72
CA SER A 985 1.41 11.77 -27.66
C SER A 985 1.82 10.41 -28.22
N LYS A 986 2.78 9.79 -27.53
CA LYS A 986 3.30 8.43 -27.80
C LYS A 986 2.51 7.33 -27.08
N ALA A 987 1.45 7.68 -26.35
CA ALA A 987 0.56 6.70 -25.73
C ALA A 987 -0.22 5.90 -26.79
N MET A 988 -0.52 4.64 -26.49
CA MET A 988 -1.23 3.77 -27.44
C MET A 988 -2.69 4.23 -27.59
N ARG A 989 -3.24 4.07 -28.80
CA ARG A 989 -4.63 4.43 -29.13
C ARG A 989 -5.34 3.28 -29.85
N PRO A 990 -6.69 3.15 -29.72
CA PRO A 990 -7.55 3.92 -28.82
C PRO A 990 -7.42 3.44 -27.37
N ASP A 991 -7.25 4.37 -26.43
CA ASP A 991 -7.26 4.11 -24.98
C ASP A 991 -7.84 5.33 -24.23
N THR A 992 -7.98 5.27 -22.91
CA THR A 992 -8.49 6.34 -22.06
C THR A 992 -7.56 6.55 -20.88
N MET A 993 -7.21 7.81 -20.61
CA MET A 993 -6.40 8.20 -19.46
C MET A 993 -7.29 8.39 -18.22
N PHE A 994 -6.98 7.72 -17.12
CA PHE A 994 -7.64 7.90 -15.85
C PHE A 994 -6.69 8.51 -14.84
N PRO A 995 -6.97 9.71 -14.32
CA PRO A 995 -6.32 10.21 -13.13
C PRO A 995 -6.53 9.24 -11.96
N LEU A 996 -5.45 8.79 -11.36
CA LEU A 996 -5.44 7.76 -10.30
C LEU A 996 -4.30 8.06 -9.34
N PHE A 997 -4.60 8.03 -8.03
CA PHE A 997 -3.64 8.14 -6.92
C PHE A 997 -2.83 9.44 -6.80
N SER A 998 -2.71 10.23 -7.86
CA SER A 998 -1.98 11.50 -7.88
C SER A 998 -2.79 12.68 -7.31
N GLN A 999 -2.10 13.78 -7.05
CA GLN A 999 -2.71 15.06 -6.71
C GLN A 999 -2.56 16.03 -7.89
N PRO A 1000 -3.62 16.73 -8.31
CA PRO A 1000 -3.54 17.63 -9.45
C PRO A 1000 -2.54 18.78 -9.19
N SER A 1001 -1.98 19.32 -10.26
CA SER A 1001 -1.15 20.54 -10.22
C SER A 1001 -1.56 21.47 -11.36
N ILE A 1002 -1.19 22.73 -11.24
CA ILE A 1002 -1.56 23.76 -12.22
C ILE A 1002 -0.28 24.45 -12.71
N GLY A 1003 -0.18 24.73 -14.01
CA GLY A 1003 0.90 25.52 -14.59
C GLY A 1003 0.62 25.85 -16.05
N ASP A 1004 1.00 27.03 -16.53
CA ASP A 1004 0.89 27.44 -17.94
C ASP A 1004 2.08 26.86 -18.72
N LEU A 1005 1.93 25.62 -19.19
CA LEU A 1005 2.98 24.82 -19.82
C LEU A 1005 3.21 25.24 -21.28
N ASP A 1006 2.16 25.66 -21.97
CA ASP A 1006 2.25 26.17 -23.34
C ASP A 1006 2.50 27.68 -23.43
N GLN A 1007 2.57 28.38 -22.28
CA GLN A 1007 2.88 29.81 -22.18
C GLN A 1007 1.86 30.71 -22.91
N ASP A 1008 0.61 30.27 -23.02
CA ASP A 1008 -0.46 31.02 -23.65
C ASP A 1008 -1.15 32.04 -22.74
N GLY A 1009 -0.89 31.93 -21.43
CA GLY A 1009 -1.38 32.83 -20.39
C GLY A 1009 -2.58 32.35 -19.60
N VAL A 1010 -3.09 31.16 -19.86
CA VAL A 1010 -4.10 30.49 -19.04
C VAL A 1010 -3.45 29.27 -18.40
N PRO A 1011 -3.60 29.04 -17.08
CA PRO A 1011 -2.99 27.89 -16.44
C PRO A 1011 -3.57 26.54 -16.93
N ASP A 1012 -2.71 25.55 -17.11
CA ASP A 1012 -3.08 24.19 -17.55
C ASP A 1012 -3.27 23.24 -16.37
N VAL A 1013 -4.06 22.20 -16.56
CA VAL A 1013 -4.37 21.18 -15.56
C VAL A 1013 -3.48 19.97 -15.76
N ILE A 1014 -2.74 19.54 -14.73
CA ILE A 1014 -1.83 18.39 -14.76
C ILE A 1014 -2.35 17.29 -13.83
N ALA A 1015 -2.37 16.05 -14.31
CA ALA A 1015 -2.70 14.87 -13.50
C ALA A 1015 -2.02 13.60 -14.04
N SER A 1016 -1.65 12.68 -13.16
CA SER A 1016 -1.15 11.35 -13.54
C SER A 1016 -2.06 10.21 -13.10
N GLY A 1017 -1.82 9.01 -13.65
CA GLY A 1017 -2.64 7.83 -13.43
C GLY A 1017 -2.38 6.75 -14.48
N ALA A 1018 -3.41 6.09 -14.99
CA ALA A 1018 -3.24 4.93 -15.86
C ALA A 1018 -4.28 4.79 -16.97
N SER A 1019 -4.00 3.90 -17.92
CA SER A 1019 -4.91 3.54 -19.01
C SER A 1019 -6.09 2.68 -18.51
N LEU A 1020 -7.17 2.60 -19.30
CA LEU A 1020 -8.36 1.80 -18.96
C LEU A 1020 -8.03 0.34 -18.69
N SER A 1021 -7.13 -0.22 -19.49
CA SER A 1021 -6.73 -1.62 -19.38
C SER A 1021 -5.96 -1.92 -18.10
N LEU A 1022 -5.18 -0.97 -17.60
CA LEU A 1022 -4.48 -1.07 -16.31
C LEU A 1022 -5.42 -0.78 -15.12
N ALA A 1023 -6.30 0.21 -15.23
CA ALA A 1023 -7.32 0.47 -14.22
C ALA A 1023 -8.26 -0.74 -14.01
N GLY A 1024 -8.54 -1.50 -15.07
CA GLY A 1024 -9.28 -2.76 -14.99
C GLY A 1024 -8.54 -3.86 -14.20
N ALA A 1025 -7.21 -3.85 -14.17
CA ALA A 1025 -6.41 -4.84 -13.43
C ALA A 1025 -6.60 -4.70 -11.90
N LEU A 1026 -6.77 -3.47 -11.41
CA LEU A 1026 -7.08 -3.15 -10.00
C LEU A 1026 -8.39 -3.81 -9.51
N SER A 1027 -9.26 -4.24 -10.42
CA SER A 1027 -10.51 -4.95 -10.11
C SER A 1027 -10.39 -6.49 -10.13
N GLY A 1028 -9.18 -7.05 -10.25
CA GLY A 1028 -8.92 -8.50 -10.13
C GLY A 1028 -9.08 -9.33 -11.42
N GLY A 1029 -8.88 -8.72 -12.59
CA GLY A 1029 -9.06 -9.37 -13.90
C GLY A 1029 -7.76 -9.66 -14.66
N SER A 1030 -7.59 -10.90 -15.15
CA SER A 1030 -6.39 -11.40 -15.85
C SER A 1030 -6.24 -10.97 -17.33
N VAL A 1031 -6.66 -9.76 -17.70
CA VAL A 1031 -6.65 -9.33 -19.11
C VAL A 1031 -5.21 -9.02 -19.57
N ALA A 1032 -4.93 -9.31 -20.84
CA ALA A 1032 -3.59 -9.36 -21.42
C ALA A 1032 -2.76 -8.05 -21.27
N PRO A 1033 -1.42 -8.17 -21.11
CA PRO A 1033 -0.50 -7.07 -20.81
C PRO A 1033 -0.32 -6.00 -21.91
N LYS A 1034 -0.81 -6.22 -23.14
CA LYS A 1034 -0.40 -5.44 -24.32
C LYS A 1034 -0.89 -3.99 -24.38
N GLN A 1035 -1.73 -3.54 -23.44
CA GLN A 1035 -2.32 -2.18 -23.48
C GLN A 1035 -2.21 -1.39 -22.16
N ALA A 1036 -1.69 -2.01 -21.09
CA ALA A 1036 -1.55 -1.33 -19.81
C ALA A 1036 -0.46 -0.27 -19.88
N GLN A 1037 -0.78 0.97 -19.52
CA GLN A 1037 0.16 2.10 -19.50
C GLN A 1037 -0.09 2.98 -18.29
N HIS A 1038 0.98 3.42 -17.65
CA HIS A 1038 0.94 4.52 -16.70
C HIS A 1038 1.18 5.83 -17.47
N LEU A 1039 0.46 6.88 -17.09
CA LEU A 1039 0.29 8.06 -17.93
C LEU A 1039 0.36 9.33 -17.08
N LEU A 1040 1.05 10.34 -17.59
CA LEU A 1040 1.03 11.73 -17.15
C LEU A 1040 0.28 12.55 -18.19
N ALA A 1041 -0.76 13.27 -17.81
CA ALA A 1041 -1.56 14.09 -18.72
C ALA A 1041 -1.55 15.56 -18.31
N ALA A 1042 -1.67 16.43 -19.30
CA ALA A 1042 -1.97 17.83 -19.09
C ALA A 1042 -3.01 18.33 -20.11
N TRP A 1043 -3.95 19.14 -19.65
CA TRP A 1043 -5.01 19.77 -20.45
C TRP A 1043 -4.84 21.28 -20.43
N SER A 1044 -4.89 21.87 -21.62
CA SER A 1044 -4.85 23.32 -21.80
C SER A 1044 -6.01 23.98 -21.05
N GLY A 1045 -5.74 24.95 -20.18
CA GLY A 1045 -6.80 25.69 -19.50
C GLY A 1045 -7.66 26.50 -20.47
N LYS A 1046 -7.04 27.02 -21.53
CA LYS A 1046 -7.68 27.88 -22.53
C LYS A 1046 -8.56 27.13 -23.52
N THR A 1047 -8.12 25.95 -23.98
CA THR A 1047 -8.81 25.17 -25.03
C THR A 1047 -9.49 23.92 -24.49
N GLY A 1048 -9.16 23.50 -23.27
CA GLY A 1048 -9.65 22.28 -22.64
C GLY A 1048 -9.11 21.00 -23.28
N ASP A 1049 -8.35 21.07 -24.38
CA ASP A 1049 -7.75 19.91 -25.04
C ASP A 1049 -6.48 19.46 -24.35
N MET A 1050 -6.16 18.17 -24.44
CA MET A 1050 -4.85 17.68 -23.99
C MET A 1050 -3.74 18.37 -24.80
N LEU A 1051 -2.68 18.79 -24.11
CA LEU A 1051 -1.51 19.41 -24.73
C LEU A 1051 -0.84 18.45 -25.72
N PRO A 1052 -0.09 18.94 -26.73
CA PRO A 1052 0.28 18.14 -27.90
C PRO A 1052 0.99 16.82 -27.57
N GLY A 1053 1.90 16.80 -26.59
CA GLY A 1053 2.63 15.59 -26.18
C GLY A 1053 1.88 14.67 -25.23
N MET A 1054 0.68 15.04 -24.80
CA MET A 1054 0.00 14.43 -23.66
C MET A 1054 -1.10 13.44 -24.07
N PRO A 1055 -1.26 12.31 -23.35
CA PRO A 1055 -0.47 11.92 -22.19
C PRO A 1055 0.93 11.43 -22.55
N PHE A 1056 1.90 11.73 -21.69
CA PHE A 1056 3.23 11.14 -21.68
C PHE A 1056 3.20 9.79 -20.97
N VAL A 1057 3.98 8.81 -21.46
CA VAL A 1057 3.98 7.45 -20.89
C VAL A 1057 5.12 7.29 -19.90
N ILE A 1058 4.76 7.05 -18.64
CA ILE A 1058 5.66 6.72 -17.54
C ILE A 1058 5.63 5.21 -17.28
N GLU A 1059 6.58 4.70 -16.51
CA GLU A 1059 6.79 3.28 -16.26
C GLU A 1059 5.97 2.73 -15.09
N ASP A 1060 5.50 3.58 -14.17
CA ASP A 1060 4.67 3.20 -13.03
C ASP A 1060 3.82 4.37 -12.52
N PHE A 1061 2.96 4.13 -11.51
CA PHE A 1061 2.09 5.13 -10.91
C PHE A 1061 2.90 6.26 -10.22
N SER A 1062 2.34 7.46 -10.19
CA SER A 1062 2.75 8.53 -9.27
C SER A 1062 1.72 8.60 -8.13
N PHE A 1063 2.02 7.89 -7.05
CA PHE A 1063 1.16 7.81 -5.87
C PHE A 1063 1.34 9.03 -4.96
N LEU A 1064 0.24 9.68 -4.61
CA LEU A 1064 0.14 10.73 -3.59
C LEU A 1064 0.97 12.00 -3.86
N THR A 1065 1.59 12.12 -5.03
CA THR A 1065 2.43 13.26 -5.43
C THR A 1065 1.64 14.36 -6.16
N ASN A 1066 1.93 15.63 -5.87
CA ASN A 1066 1.78 16.72 -6.84
C ASN A 1066 2.95 16.72 -7.84
N HIS A 1067 2.85 17.55 -8.86
CA HIS A 1067 3.89 17.75 -9.86
C HIS A 1067 4.45 19.16 -9.72
N ALA A 1068 5.78 19.30 -9.68
CA ALA A 1068 6.40 20.63 -9.76
C ALA A 1068 6.41 21.11 -11.23
N VAL A 1069 6.33 22.43 -11.41
CA VAL A 1069 6.29 23.07 -12.73
C VAL A 1069 7.32 24.19 -12.77
N ALA A 1070 8.42 23.95 -13.49
CA ALA A 1070 9.52 24.89 -13.63
C ALA A 1070 10.31 24.64 -14.93
N ASP A 1071 10.84 25.71 -15.50
CA ASP A 1071 11.80 25.64 -16.61
C ASP A 1071 13.17 25.24 -16.07
N VAL A 1072 13.47 23.94 -16.12
CA VAL A 1072 14.73 23.38 -15.63
C VAL A 1072 15.79 23.32 -16.72
N ASN A 1073 15.42 23.53 -17.99
CA ASN A 1073 16.33 23.42 -19.12
C ASN A 1073 16.81 24.80 -19.65
N GLY A 1074 16.10 25.88 -19.31
CA GLY A 1074 16.38 27.27 -19.67
C GLY A 1074 15.82 27.72 -21.04
N ASP A 1075 14.79 27.07 -21.56
CA ASP A 1075 14.20 27.37 -22.88
C ASP A 1075 12.93 28.25 -22.83
N ASP A 1076 12.57 28.75 -21.65
CA ASP A 1076 11.38 29.55 -21.35
C ASP A 1076 10.04 28.78 -21.39
N TYR A 1077 10.04 27.46 -21.60
CA TYR A 1077 8.85 26.60 -21.45
C TYR A 1077 9.04 25.68 -20.24
N PRO A 1078 8.15 25.73 -19.24
CA PRO A 1078 8.35 24.94 -18.03
C PRO A 1078 8.09 23.45 -18.26
N GLU A 1079 8.87 22.61 -17.58
CA GLU A 1079 8.66 21.18 -17.49
C GLU A 1079 7.75 20.82 -16.32
N VAL A 1080 6.98 19.74 -16.49
CA VAL A 1080 6.35 19.00 -15.41
C VAL A 1080 7.38 18.02 -14.83
N ILE A 1081 7.72 18.20 -13.56
CA ILE A 1081 8.67 17.34 -12.85
C ILE A 1081 7.89 16.35 -11.98
N THR A 1082 8.05 15.06 -12.23
CA THR A 1082 7.27 14.02 -11.56
C THR A 1082 8.08 12.78 -11.23
N GLY A 1083 7.85 12.21 -10.05
CA GLY A 1083 8.38 10.92 -9.62
C GLY A 1083 7.45 9.76 -9.94
N THR A 1084 7.99 8.55 -9.89
CA THR A 1084 7.27 7.31 -10.16
C THR A 1084 7.59 6.22 -9.12
N GLY A 1085 6.83 5.12 -9.19
CA GLY A 1085 7.05 3.88 -8.45
C GLY A 1085 8.38 3.17 -8.72
N VAL A 1086 9.02 3.39 -9.89
CA VAL A 1086 10.11 2.55 -10.40
C VAL A 1086 11.30 3.43 -10.81
N TYR A 1087 11.83 4.12 -9.81
CA TYR A 1087 13.15 4.74 -9.78
C TYR A 1087 13.33 6.03 -10.60
N MET A 1088 12.34 6.49 -11.37
CA MET A 1088 12.54 7.62 -12.27
C MET A 1088 11.94 8.92 -11.75
N LEU A 1089 12.71 9.99 -11.88
CA LEU A 1089 12.23 11.36 -11.84
C LEU A 1089 12.28 11.91 -13.27
N HIS A 1090 11.14 12.33 -13.79
CA HIS A 1090 10.97 12.87 -15.14
C HIS A 1090 10.89 14.41 -15.11
N ALA A 1091 11.26 15.06 -16.21
CA ALA A 1091 11.02 16.49 -16.44
C ALA A 1091 10.58 16.70 -17.88
N VAL A 1092 9.26 16.86 -18.09
CA VAL A 1092 8.62 16.76 -19.42
C VAL A 1092 7.85 18.03 -19.77
N ASP A 1093 8.07 18.56 -20.97
CA ASP A 1093 7.33 19.73 -21.47
C ASP A 1093 5.97 19.38 -22.10
N ALA A 1094 5.20 20.40 -22.52
CA ALA A 1094 3.90 20.23 -23.18
C ALA A 1094 3.96 19.49 -24.54
N CYS A 1095 5.14 19.37 -25.16
CA CYS A 1095 5.37 18.57 -26.36
C CYS A 1095 5.71 17.10 -26.05
N GLY A 1096 5.82 16.71 -24.79
CA GLY A 1096 6.19 15.35 -24.38
C GLY A 1096 7.69 15.07 -24.57
N ARG A 1097 8.53 16.11 -24.52
CA ARG A 1097 9.99 16.03 -24.62
C ARG A 1097 10.58 16.09 -23.21
N GLU A 1098 11.53 15.22 -22.93
CA GLU A 1098 12.32 15.26 -21.69
C GLU A 1098 13.38 16.36 -21.77
N ALA A 1099 13.59 17.06 -20.67
CA ALA A 1099 14.72 17.98 -20.51
C ALA A 1099 16.06 17.25 -20.69
N GLN A 1100 17.10 17.97 -21.12
CA GLN A 1100 18.40 17.36 -21.35
C GLN A 1100 18.98 16.77 -20.05
N GLY A 1101 19.38 15.50 -20.09
CA GLY A 1101 19.96 14.80 -18.92
C GLY A 1101 18.93 14.12 -18.02
N TRP A 1102 17.67 14.08 -18.46
CA TRP A 1102 16.55 13.40 -17.82
C TRP A 1102 16.13 12.13 -18.60
N PRO A 1103 15.44 11.16 -17.96
CA PRO A 1103 15.06 11.13 -16.54
C PRO A 1103 16.25 10.89 -15.59
N LYS A 1104 16.08 11.25 -14.32
CA LYS A 1104 17.02 10.91 -13.23
C LYS A 1104 16.63 9.57 -12.60
N HIS A 1105 17.63 8.80 -12.18
CA HIS A 1105 17.45 7.46 -11.62
C HIS A 1105 17.82 7.44 -10.14
N THR A 1106 16.86 7.18 -9.26
CA THR A 1106 17.03 7.19 -7.79
C THR A 1106 17.20 5.80 -7.18
N GLY A 1107 16.78 4.76 -7.89
CA GLY A 1107 16.76 3.38 -7.40
C GLY A 1107 15.67 3.10 -6.36
N GLY A 1108 14.83 4.07 -5.98
CA GLY A 1108 13.76 3.89 -5.00
C GLY A 1108 12.45 4.53 -5.45
N TRP A 1109 11.33 4.12 -4.85
CA TRP A 1109 10.02 4.71 -5.11
C TRP A 1109 9.98 6.17 -4.62
N ILE A 1110 9.60 7.07 -5.51
CA ILE A 1110 9.39 8.50 -5.22
C ILE A 1110 7.89 8.73 -4.97
N ALA A 1111 7.52 8.85 -3.68
CA ALA A 1111 6.16 9.21 -3.24
C ALA A 1111 6.08 10.67 -2.73
N ALA A 1112 7.21 11.38 -2.70
CA ALA A 1112 7.30 12.80 -2.40
C ALA A 1112 7.20 13.63 -3.69
N ALA A 1113 6.48 14.75 -3.65
CA ALA A 1113 6.55 15.74 -4.72
C ALA A 1113 7.96 16.38 -4.73
N PRO A 1114 8.58 16.54 -5.91
CA PRO A 1114 9.87 17.22 -6.02
C PRO A 1114 9.75 18.70 -5.64
N ALA A 1115 10.81 19.27 -5.10
CA ALA A 1115 10.93 20.70 -4.82
C ALA A 1115 12.01 21.33 -5.70
N VAL A 1116 11.77 22.55 -6.19
CA VAL A 1116 12.63 23.27 -7.12
C VAL A 1116 13.10 24.58 -6.49
N GLY A 1117 14.40 24.87 -6.54
CA GLY A 1117 14.95 26.14 -6.09
C GLY A 1117 16.47 26.10 -5.92
N ASP A 1118 17.09 27.27 -5.86
CA ASP A 1118 18.55 27.41 -5.69
C ASP A 1118 18.95 27.14 -4.25
N VAL A 1119 19.54 25.97 -4.00
CA VAL A 1119 20.03 25.60 -2.66
C VAL A 1119 21.52 25.89 -2.50
N ASP A 1120 22.31 25.88 -3.58
CA ASP A 1120 23.77 26.01 -3.51
C ASP A 1120 24.32 27.44 -3.79
N GLY A 1121 23.44 28.37 -4.16
CA GLY A 1121 23.71 29.79 -4.35
C GLY A 1121 24.30 30.14 -5.72
N ASP A 1122 24.23 29.24 -6.71
CA ASP A 1122 24.81 29.44 -8.03
C ASP A 1122 23.88 30.18 -9.02
N ARG A 1123 22.65 30.51 -8.59
CA ARG A 1123 21.55 31.14 -9.35
C ARG A 1123 20.95 30.26 -10.45
N ASN A 1124 21.23 28.98 -10.44
CA ASN A 1124 20.47 27.98 -11.17
C ASN A 1124 19.42 27.35 -10.26
N LEU A 1125 18.41 26.74 -10.87
CA LEU A 1125 17.45 25.93 -10.12
C LEU A 1125 18.06 24.57 -9.81
N ASP A 1126 17.92 24.11 -8.57
CA ASP A 1126 18.14 22.72 -8.19
C ASP A 1126 16.80 21.98 -8.04
N VAL A 1127 16.82 20.67 -8.20
CA VAL A 1127 15.66 19.79 -7.95
C VAL A 1127 15.99 18.83 -6.83
N VAL A 1128 15.17 18.82 -5.78
CA VAL A 1128 15.33 18.01 -4.58
C VAL A 1128 14.15 17.05 -4.42
N VAL A 1129 14.43 15.77 -4.12
CA VAL A 1129 13.37 14.76 -3.92
C VAL A 1129 13.79 13.64 -2.97
N GLY A 1130 12.86 13.17 -2.15
CA GLY A 1130 13.01 12.00 -1.27
C GLY A 1130 12.48 10.70 -1.88
N THR A 1131 12.99 9.57 -1.40
CA THR A 1131 12.52 8.22 -1.76
C THR A 1131 12.02 7.47 -0.53
N ARG A 1132 11.07 6.53 -0.71
CA ARG A 1132 10.60 5.66 0.38
C ARG A 1132 11.66 4.70 0.92
N ASN A 1133 12.77 4.52 0.21
CA ASN A 1133 13.94 3.76 0.70
C ASN A 1133 14.88 4.59 1.58
N GLY A 1134 14.61 5.88 1.76
CA GLY A 1134 15.30 6.77 2.70
C GLY A 1134 16.48 7.55 2.16
N TYR A 1135 16.56 7.69 0.84
CA TYR A 1135 17.56 8.51 0.17
C TYR A 1135 16.95 9.82 -0.30
N LEU A 1136 17.59 10.93 0.06
CA LEU A 1136 17.36 12.27 -0.47
C LEU A 1136 18.32 12.51 -1.63
N PHE A 1137 17.82 13.11 -2.71
CA PHE A 1137 18.60 13.48 -3.89
C PHE A 1137 18.46 14.98 -4.15
N ALA A 1138 19.52 15.58 -4.70
CA ALA A 1138 19.51 16.94 -5.20
C ALA A 1138 20.36 17.06 -6.48
N TRP A 1139 19.80 17.63 -7.53
CA TRP A 1139 20.48 17.85 -8.82
C TRP A 1139 20.43 19.31 -9.22
N LYS A 1140 21.56 19.82 -9.72
CA LYS A 1140 21.59 21.11 -10.41
C LYS A 1140 20.96 21.01 -11.78
N THR A 1141 20.37 22.11 -12.24
CA THR A 1141 19.79 22.21 -13.58
C THR A 1141 20.35 23.42 -14.33
N PRO A 1142 20.25 23.49 -15.67
CA PRO A 1142 20.54 24.72 -16.42
C PRO A 1142 19.54 25.88 -16.17
N GLY A 1143 18.34 25.57 -15.69
CA GLY A 1143 17.26 26.52 -15.40
C GLY A 1143 17.71 27.61 -14.43
N LYS A 1144 17.13 28.81 -14.54
CA LYS A 1144 17.55 29.99 -13.77
C LYS A 1144 16.53 30.37 -12.71
N THR A 1145 17.00 30.92 -11.60
CA THR A 1145 16.12 31.46 -10.54
C THR A 1145 15.28 32.64 -11.00
N ASP A 1146 15.67 33.31 -12.10
CA ASP A 1146 14.89 34.35 -12.80
C ASP A 1146 14.21 33.83 -14.08
N GLY A 1147 14.05 32.51 -14.20
CA GLY A 1147 13.27 31.81 -15.21
C GLY A 1147 11.84 31.52 -14.76
N VAL A 1148 11.14 30.67 -15.52
CA VAL A 1148 9.74 30.32 -15.24
C VAL A 1148 9.67 29.29 -14.11
N VAL A 1149 9.06 29.67 -12.98
CA VAL A 1149 8.68 28.76 -11.89
C VAL A 1149 7.22 29.05 -11.57
N GLN A 1150 6.36 28.05 -11.68
CA GLN A 1150 4.91 28.20 -11.53
C GLN A 1150 4.33 27.31 -10.45
N TRP A 1151 5.06 26.26 -10.05
CA TRP A 1151 4.68 25.37 -8.97
C TRP A 1151 5.96 24.78 -8.39
N GLU A 1152 6.50 25.37 -7.34
CA GLU A 1152 7.86 25.06 -6.88
C GLU A 1152 7.97 23.78 -6.05
N SER A 1153 6.89 23.34 -5.40
CA SER A 1153 6.89 22.17 -4.52
C SER A 1153 5.47 21.64 -4.26
N PHE A 1154 5.32 20.69 -3.31
CA PHE A 1154 4.01 20.17 -2.88
C PHE A 1154 3.00 21.30 -2.63
N HIS A 1155 1.79 21.18 -3.18
CA HIS A 1155 0.72 22.15 -3.00
C HIS A 1155 1.10 23.62 -3.27
N HIS A 1156 1.88 23.82 -4.34
CA HIS A 1156 2.28 25.07 -4.98
C HIS A 1156 3.47 25.78 -4.33
N ASP A 1157 3.32 26.24 -3.08
CA ASP A 1157 4.27 27.15 -2.41
C ASP A 1157 4.68 26.66 -1.02
N ASN A 1158 5.65 27.33 -0.39
CA ASN A 1158 6.11 27.01 0.96
C ASN A 1158 5.00 27.00 2.03
N ALA A 1159 3.92 27.76 1.88
CA ALA A 1159 2.80 27.80 2.84
C ALA A 1159 1.71 26.76 2.53
N ASN A 1160 1.90 25.92 1.49
CA ASN A 1160 0.94 24.95 0.99
C ASN A 1160 -0.43 25.58 0.70
N THR A 1161 -0.52 26.70 -0.01
CA THR A 1161 -1.84 27.31 -0.26
C THR A 1161 -2.66 26.59 -1.35
N GLY A 1162 -2.00 25.84 -2.24
CA GLY A 1162 -2.64 25.20 -3.39
C GLY A 1162 -3.14 26.18 -4.44
N ASN A 1163 -2.76 27.46 -4.32
CA ASN A 1163 -3.25 28.57 -5.11
C ASN A 1163 -2.14 29.14 -5.98
N ILE A 1164 -2.25 28.95 -7.30
CA ILE A 1164 -1.24 29.42 -8.26
C ILE A 1164 -1.08 30.96 -8.27
N ALA A 1165 -2.06 31.70 -7.75
CA ALA A 1165 -1.98 33.16 -7.64
C ALA A 1165 -1.17 33.62 -6.40
N THR A 1166 -0.86 32.73 -5.46
CA THR A 1166 0.02 33.04 -4.32
C THR A 1166 1.44 33.33 -4.85
N PRO A 1167 2.05 34.47 -4.54
CA PRO A 1167 3.39 34.77 -5.06
C PRO A 1167 4.44 33.79 -4.54
N LEU A 1168 5.28 33.27 -5.42
CA LEU A 1168 6.49 32.54 -5.07
C LEU A 1168 7.64 33.51 -4.75
N GLU A 1169 8.56 33.07 -3.91
CA GLU A 1169 9.77 33.84 -3.53
C GLU A 1169 10.90 33.76 -4.58
N GLN A 1170 10.67 33.01 -5.67
CA GLN A 1170 11.60 32.81 -6.77
C GLN A 1170 10.85 32.65 -8.09
N GLY A 1171 11.62 32.62 -9.19
CA GLY A 1171 11.05 32.60 -10.53
C GLY A 1171 10.39 33.92 -10.91
N VAL A 1172 9.96 33.99 -12.15
CA VAL A 1172 9.24 35.14 -12.71
C VAL A 1172 8.12 34.65 -13.62
N THR A 1173 7.12 35.51 -13.84
CA THR A 1173 6.05 35.29 -14.84
C THR A 1173 6.51 35.57 -16.28
N LYS A 1174 7.80 35.34 -16.56
CA LYS A 1174 8.39 35.55 -17.89
C LYS A 1174 7.67 34.64 -18.87
N ARG A 1175 7.15 35.22 -19.94
CA ARG A 1175 6.52 34.45 -21.02
C ARG A 1175 7.52 34.13 -22.10
N ALA A 1176 7.40 32.92 -22.66
CA ALA A 1176 8.07 32.57 -23.89
C ALA A 1176 7.71 33.57 -25.01
N ALA A 1177 8.59 33.72 -26.01
CA ALA A 1177 8.37 34.66 -27.10
C ALA A 1177 7.10 34.35 -27.92
N ARG A 1178 6.65 33.09 -27.91
CA ARG A 1178 5.43 32.60 -28.53
C ARG A 1178 4.87 31.43 -27.71
N PRO A 1179 3.53 31.27 -27.64
CA PRO A 1179 2.94 30.05 -27.08
C PRO A 1179 3.40 28.80 -27.82
N LEU A 1180 3.44 27.67 -27.12
CA LEU A 1180 3.83 26.36 -27.63
C LEU A 1180 2.64 25.67 -28.31
N GLU A 1181 2.55 25.81 -29.64
CA GLU A 1181 1.50 25.16 -30.43
C GLU A 1181 1.97 23.78 -30.96
N ALA A 1182 1.03 22.91 -31.33
CA ALA A 1182 1.33 21.57 -31.86
C ALA A 1182 2.30 21.58 -33.07
N ALA A 1183 2.28 22.63 -33.89
CA ALA A 1183 3.21 22.77 -35.02
C ALA A 1183 4.67 23.00 -34.58
N ALA A 1184 4.89 23.60 -33.40
CA ALA A 1184 6.22 23.83 -32.82
C ALA A 1184 6.80 22.58 -32.14
N CYS A 1185 5.96 21.59 -31.83
CA CYS A 1185 6.37 20.31 -31.25
C CYS A 1185 6.98 19.33 -32.25
N VAL A 1186 6.98 19.65 -33.55
CA VAL A 1186 7.62 18.81 -34.57
C VAL A 1186 9.14 18.98 -34.48
N PRO A 1187 9.92 17.90 -34.24
CA PRO A 1187 11.38 18.02 -34.24
C PRO A 1187 11.83 18.52 -35.62
N PRO A 1188 12.85 19.41 -35.69
CA PRO A 1188 13.41 19.78 -36.99
C PRO A 1188 13.84 18.51 -37.72
N GLN A 1189 13.41 18.35 -38.97
CA GLN A 1189 13.90 17.26 -39.83
C GLN A 1189 15.42 17.39 -39.90
N ASP A 1190 16.13 16.42 -39.37
CA ASP A 1190 17.59 16.38 -39.46
C ASP A 1190 17.96 16.30 -40.96
N PRO A 1191 18.75 17.23 -41.53
CA PRO A 1191 19.10 17.20 -42.95
C PRO A 1191 20.10 16.07 -43.33
N GLY A 1192 20.19 15.00 -42.53
CA GLY A 1192 21.34 14.08 -42.53
C GLY A 1192 21.04 12.59 -42.63
N ASP A 1193 19.81 12.12 -42.44
CA ASP A 1193 19.50 10.69 -42.52
C ASP A 1193 18.85 10.32 -43.86
N ASP A 1194 19.69 10.31 -44.90
CA ASP A 1194 19.50 9.42 -46.03
C ASP A 1194 19.52 7.98 -45.52
N ILE A 1195 18.33 7.48 -45.19
CA ILE A 1195 17.82 6.12 -45.42
C ILE A 1195 18.93 5.12 -45.83
N LEU A 1196 19.55 4.46 -44.85
CA LEU A 1196 20.10 3.12 -45.08
C LEU A 1196 18.95 2.12 -45.08
N THR A 1197 18.28 2.05 -46.23
CA THR A 1197 17.38 0.96 -46.59
C THR A 1197 18.25 -0.27 -46.88
N ALA A 1198 18.23 -1.26 -45.98
CA ALA A 1198 18.54 -2.62 -46.36
C ALA A 1198 17.28 -3.20 -47.02
N GLY A 1199 17.30 -3.25 -48.34
CA GLY A 1199 16.17 -3.60 -49.19
C GLY A 1199 15.89 -5.10 -49.34
N GLY A 1200 14.73 -5.36 -49.95
CA GLY A 1200 14.35 -6.62 -50.61
C GLY A 1200 12.91 -7.04 -50.27
N GLY A 1201 11.89 -6.89 -51.13
CA GLY A 1201 11.88 -6.47 -52.51
C GLY A 1201 10.47 -6.17 -53.07
N CYS A 1202 10.47 -5.39 -54.15
CA CYS A 1202 9.38 -5.15 -55.11
C CYS A 1202 8.85 -6.46 -55.74
N ALA A 1203 7.67 -6.59 -56.32
CA ALA A 1203 6.46 -5.79 -56.47
C ALA A 1203 5.45 -6.70 -57.22
N CYS A 1204 4.14 -6.42 -57.08
CA CYS A 1204 3.23 -6.28 -58.22
C CYS A 1204 1.86 -5.82 -57.74
N SER A 1205 1.52 -4.58 -58.09
CA SER A 1205 0.17 -4.03 -58.07
C SER A 1205 -0.62 -4.51 -59.28
N THR A 1206 -1.93 -4.71 -59.13
CA THR A 1206 -2.90 -4.33 -60.17
C THR A 1206 -4.17 -3.79 -59.52
N ALA A 1207 -4.52 -2.57 -59.90
CA ALA A 1207 -5.82 -1.94 -59.67
C ALA A 1207 -6.89 -2.50 -60.64
N GLY A 1208 -8.15 -2.50 -60.20
CA GLY A 1208 -9.33 -2.74 -61.04
C GLY A 1208 -10.61 -2.99 -60.22
N GLU A 1209 -11.43 -1.96 -60.02
CA GLU A 1209 -12.84 -2.01 -59.56
C GLU A 1209 -13.77 -2.69 -60.62
N PRO A 1210 -15.11 -2.92 -60.47
CA PRO A 1210 -16.08 -2.45 -59.44
C PRO A 1210 -17.20 -3.44 -58.97
N THR A 1211 -17.95 -3.04 -57.92
CA THR A 1211 -19.36 -3.35 -57.56
C THR A 1211 -19.84 -4.80 -57.30
N SER A 1212 -20.20 -5.13 -56.05
CA SER A 1212 -21.60 -5.28 -55.57
C SER A 1212 -21.64 -5.73 -54.07
N PRO A 1213 -22.76 -5.55 -53.34
CA PRO A 1213 -22.78 -5.42 -51.88
C PRO A 1213 -23.31 -6.67 -51.17
N VAL A 1214 -22.63 -7.20 -50.14
CA VAL A 1214 -23.23 -7.95 -49.01
C VAL A 1214 -22.23 -7.93 -47.83
N SER A 1215 -22.76 -7.75 -46.61
CA SER A 1215 -22.10 -7.91 -45.29
C SER A 1215 -21.62 -6.64 -44.56
N ARG A 1216 -22.52 -5.68 -44.35
CA ARG A 1216 -22.53 -4.85 -43.13
C ARG A 1216 -23.64 -5.38 -42.22
N ALA A 1217 -23.29 -6.15 -41.19
CA ALA A 1217 -24.06 -6.33 -39.96
C ALA A 1217 -23.14 -6.97 -38.92
N LEU A 1218 -23.18 -6.48 -37.68
CA LEU A 1218 -22.37 -6.83 -36.49
C LEU A 1218 -21.08 -6.02 -36.29
N PHE A 1219 -21.20 -4.70 -36.23
CA PHE A 1219 -20.51 -3.86 -35.23
C PHE A 1219 -21.36 -2.61 -35.03
N GLY A 1220 -21.87 -2.41 -33.81
CA GLY A 1220 -22.72 -1.28 -33.46
C GLY A 1220 -23.83 -1.65 -32.49
N ALA A 1221 -23.50 -1.83 -31.21
CA ALA A 1221 -24.42 -1.66 -30.07
C ALA A 1221 -23.64 -1.77 -28.75
N SER A 1222 -23.28 -0.63 -28.16
CA SER A 1222 -23.29 -0.40 -26.69
C SER A 1222 -22.78 1.01 -26.39
N LEU A 1223 -23.61 2.01 -26.66
CA LEU A 1223 -23.60 3.32 -25.98
C LEU A 1223 -24.93 4.03 -26.33
N GLY A 1224 -25.68 4.39 -25.28
CA GLY A 1224 -26.81 5.31 -25.35
C GLY A 1224 -28.22 4.69 -25.31
N ALA A 1225 -28.77 4.49 -24.10
CA ALA A 1225 -30.19 4.69 -23.81
C ALA A 1225 -30.53 4.59 -22.30
N VAL A 1226 -30.56 5.71 -21.58
CA VAL A 1226 -31.64 5.98 -20.60
C VAL A 1226 -32.01 7.46 -20.72
N GLY A 1227 -33.07 7.74 -21.47
CA GLY A 1227 -33.62 9.08 -21.62
C GLY A 1227 -34.93 9.04 -22.41
N LEU A 1228 -36.04 9.22 -21.70
CA LEU A 1228 -37.40 9.49 -22.17
C LEU A 1228 -38.21 8.34 -22.83
N ALA A 1229 -39.09 7.74 -22.01
CA ALA A 1229 -40.40 7.27 -22.46
C ALA A 1229 -41.49 7.63 -21.43
N LEU A 1230 -41.91 8.90 -21.42
CA LEU A 1230 -43.21 9.33 -20.89
C LEU A 1230 -43.89 10.22 -21.94
N ILE A 1231 -45.19 9.96 -22.15
CA ILE A 1231 -46.18 10.70 -22.97
C ILE A 1231 -46.45 10.14 -24.39
N ARG A 1232 -47.31 9.11 -24.49
CA ARG A 1232 -48.71 9.20 -24.99
C ARG A 1232 -49.31 7.82 -25.31
N ARG A 1233 -50.26 7.37 -24.48
CA ARG A 1233 -51.66 7.13 -24.92
C ARG A 1233 -52.55 6.71 -23.74
N ARG A 1234 -53.37 7.67 -23.29
CA ARG A 1234 -54.64 7.40 -22.59
C ARG A 1234 -55.72 6.98 -23.59
N ARG A 1235 -56.69 6.21 -23.06
CA ARG A 1235 -58.04 5.78 -23.55
C ARG A 1235 -58.03 4.32 -24.02
N ARG A 1236 -58.76 3.36 -23.43
CA ARG A 1236 -60.07 3.38 -22.73
C ARG A 1236 -60.16 2.34 -21.60
N ALA A 1237 -61.14 2.56 -20.73
CA ALA A 1237 -61.47 1.89 -19.47
C ALA A 1237 -61.83 0.39 -19.56
N SER A 1238 -61.33 -0.36 -18.57
CA SER A 1238 -62.05 -1.32 -17.71
C SER A 1238 -61.09 -1.81 -16.63
#